data_AF-A0A954FP31-F1
#
_entry.id   AF-A0A954FP31-F1
#
_cell.length_a   1.000
_cell.length_b   1.000
_cell.length_c   1.000
_cell.angle_alpha   90.00
_cell.angle_beta   90.00
_cell.angle_gamma   90.00
#
_symmetry.space_group_name_H-M   'P 1'
#
loop_
_entity.id
_entity.type
_entity.pdbx_description
1 polymer ?
#
loop_
_entity_poly.entity_id
_entity_poly.type
_entity_poly.pdbx_seq_one_letter_code
_entity_poly.pdbx_strand_id
1 'polypeptide(L)'
;MSLDNDPSGETESSDSPGARAAAHVRSPPRRIWRLARKELRESLRDRRTLATLIAMPLIVYPLLGSVIQRFAINRIDPNAPAAIVVFDGNIPDEIATAIEKGPERDVNPADDSGNDSKLSHDQTPSLQDVARTLAGPSTGTEIGTLARSEDADGPPVRLQRYGQPAKSEFIEEILQAKEADVAVRVKLAVRDAVTGGVTPGDFEVISLSGDAFSRRAAIVVEQRLQAFREREVRQLLDQTRFRSSIMPTISRHTVASRTPAPSPLGAFVPLMLVLMTMTGAVYPAIDLTAGERERGTLEMLMAAPVSRAQLLTGKFIAVVTVAVLTALINLIAMLLTLYATGFDRVLLADGASFRMFFSVLALLVVFASFFSAVLLSITSFARSFREAQAWLIPLMLVSLAPGILSLMPGVNLTAGLAILPLVNIVLLGRELFQGTAAIHLYVITLLSTLVYTILALRVAAGVFGHDTVLFGNSAGAALMLKRPQEKRIRVPVSVGIGWLVVLVPLFLVLSGLRSRIVAPENLTGQLILSGILTIVLFAALPVVITTWLRVSAVNAFALRRFHLTALIGAVLLGGTLWTIAYQVLVFSKGPLQWMELLNNTKLRELAERLTSETPFLIRIVTLALIPAVCEELFFRGFLINTLQKNSGMWLKPMLISTFVFAAFHVVVDQSLTLERFPATFLLGLVLCGIRLSSGSIFPGMTMHAISNGLLLSLKELDPVFQAIGLNLNVENESSLPAWFLVTSALISCFGAALVWLGRRK
;
A
#
# COMPACT_ATOMS: atom_id res chain seq x y z
N MET A 1 -74.47 -22.47 42.85
CA MET A 1 -74.77 -23.90 43.01
C MET A 1 -74.44 -24.57 41.68
N SER A 2 -73.61 -25.61 41.72
CA SER A 2 -73.56 -26.75 40.78
C SER A 2 -74.02 -26.58 39.31
N LEU A 3 -73.06 -26.86 38.42
CA LEU A 3 -73.08 -27.94 37.42
C LEU A 3 -74.17 -27.98 36.32
N ASP A 4 -73.65 -27.97 35.10
CA ASP A 4 -73.72 -29.06 34.10
C ASP A 4 -74.70 -29.05 32.92
N ASN A 5 -74.04 -29.24 31.77
CA ASN A 5 -74.30 -30.15 30.64
C ASN A 5 -75.26 -29.75 29.51
N ASP A 6 -74.67 -29.29 28.39
CA ASP A 6 -74.35 -30.05 27.14
C ASP A 6 -75.35 -31.16 26.68
N PRO A 7 -75.52 -31.51 25.37
CA PRO A 7 -74.55 -31.33 24.28
C PRO A 7 -75.07 -31.07 22.85
N SER A 8 -74.17 -30.59 21.97
CA SER A 8 -74.15 -30.97 20.55
C SER A 8 -72.79 -30.66 19.87
N GLY A 9 -71.96 -31.69 19.76
CA GLY A 9 -71.34 -32.15 18.51
C GLY A 9 -70.32 -31.27 17.79
N GLU A 10 -69.05 -31.57 18.05
CA GLU A 10 -67.81 -31.09 17.42
C GLU A 10 -67.70 -31.31 15.90
N THR A 11 -67.04 -30.39 15.20
CA THR A 11 -65.76 -30.65 14.50
C THR A 11 -64.97 -29.35 14.38
N GLU A 12 -63.86 -29.28 15.10
CA GLU A 12 -62.85 -28.23 15.00
C GLU A 12 -62.01 -28.38 13.72
N SER A 13 -61.78 -27.29 13.00
CA SER A 13 -60.52 -27.06 12.30
C SER A 13 -59.96 -25.71 12.73
N SER A 14 -58.88 -25.79 13.49
CA SER A 14 -58.13 -24.71 14.12
C SER A 14 -57.69 -23.60 13.14
N ASP A 15 -58.23 -22.39 13.29
CA ASP A 15 -57.60 -21.18 12.77
C ASP A 15 -56.99 -20.40 13.94
N SER A 16 -55.70 -20.69 14.18
CA SER A 16 -54.92 -20.07 15.25
C SER A 16 -54.73 -18.55 15.03
N PRO A 17 -54.77 -17.72 16.10
CA PRO A 17 -54.47 -16.28 16.00
C PRO A 17 -52.96 -15.97 15.86
N GLY A 18 -52.19 -16.88 15.24
CA GLY A 18 -50.73 -16.78 15.05
C GLY A 18 -50.27 -16.33 13.66
N ALA A 19 -51.16 -16.32 12.65
CA ALA A 19 -50.75 -16.14 11.25
C ALA A 19 -50.45 -14.69 10.82
N ARG A 20 -50.60 -13.68 11.70
CA ARG A 20 -50.26 -12.27 11.39
C ARG A 20 -48.90 -11.80 11.92
N ALA A 21 -48.16 -12.63 12.66
CA ALA A 21 -46.92 -12.21 13.34
C ALA A 21 -45.61 -12.52 12.60
N ALA A 22 -45.65 -13.11 11.39
CA ALA A 22 -44.43 -13.54 10.69
C ALA A 22 -44.34 -13.12 9.21
N ALA A 23 -45.00 -12.02 8.83
CA ALA A 23 -44.63 -11.35 7.59
C ALA A 23 -43.31 -10.60 7.82
N HIS A 24 -42.18 -11.26 7.55
CA HIS A 24 -40.92 -10.57 7.29
C HIS A 24 -41.19 -9.48 6.26
N VAL A 25 -41.30 -8.23 6.73
CA VAL A 25 -41.54 -7.05 5.88
C VAL A 25 -40.31 -6.85 5.02
N ARG A 26 -40.25 -7.57 3.88
CA ARG A 26 -39.40 -7.21 2.74
C ARG A 26 -39.85 -5.82 2.32
N SER A 27 -39.15 -4.79 2.78
CA SER A 27 -39.42 -3.43 2.33
C SER A 27 -39.22 -3.35 0.83
N PRO A 28 -40.12 -2.69 0.07
CA PRO A 28 -39.91 -2.53 -1.34
C PRO A 28 -38.62 -1.72 -1.57
N PRO A 29 -37.75 -2.10 -2.52
CA PRO A 29 -36.51 -1.38 -2.83
C PRO A 29 -36.74 0.12 -3.12
N ARG A 30 -37.95 0.47 -3.58
CA ARG A 30 -38.44 1.86 -3.75
C ARG A 30 -38.39 2.70 -2.47
N ARG A 31 -38.46 2.12 -1.28
CA ARG A 31 -38.37 2.85 0.00
C ARG A 31 -36.92 3.19 0.34
N ILE A 32 -36.01 2.23 0.22
CA ILE A 32 -34.56 2.43 0.44
C ILE A 32 -34.03 3.47 -0.56
N TRP A 33 -34.41 3.35 -1.83
CA TRP A 33 -34.02 4.33 -2.85
C TRP A 33 -34.52 5.74 -2.57
N ARG A 34 -35.76 5.91 -2.09
CA ARG A 34 -36.29 7.23 -1.70
C ARG A 34 -35.49 7.85 -0.57
N LEU A 35 -35.10 7.04 0.42
CA LEU A 35 -34.27 7.50 1.52
C LEU A 35 -32.87 7.88 1.02
N ALA A 36 -32.20 7.01 0.28
CA ALA A 36 -30.88 7.29 -0.30
C ALA A 36 -30.89 8.57 -1.15
N ARG A 37 -31.94 8.79 -1.95
CA ARG A 37 -32.11 10.01 -2.76
C ARG A 37 -32.27 11.26 -1.89
N LYS A 38 -32.97 11.17 -0.75
CA LYS A 38 -33.11 12.26 0.22
C LYS A 38 -31.74 12.61 0.82
N GLU A 39 -31.02 11.62 1.33
CA GLU A 39 -29.69 11.82 1.93
C GLU A 39 -28.70 12.38 0.90
N LEU A 40 -28.65 11.81 -0.31
CA LEU A 40 -27.76 12.28 -1.37
C LEU A 40 -28.06 13.72 -1.77
N ARG A 41 -29.34 14.10 -1.86
CA ARG A 41 -29.73 15.47 -2.19
C ARG A 41 -29.30 16.46 -1.11
N GLU A 42 -29.35 16.07 0.16
CA GLU A 42 -28.88 16.88 1.27
C GLU A 42 -27.35 17.03 1.23
N SER A 43 -26.61 15.93 1.04
CA SER A 43 -25.14 15.97 0.92
C SER A 43 -24.67 16.81 -0.27
N LEU A 44 -25.31 16.71 -1.44
CA LEU A 44 -24.94 17.49 -2.62
C LEU A 44 -25.32 18.98 -2.54
N ARG A 45 -26.12 19.40 -1.55
CA ARG A 45 -26.43 20.82 -1.30
C ARG A 45 -25.42 21.48 -0.37
N ASP A 46 -24.64 20.70 0.37
CA ASP A 46 -23.61 21.23 1.24
C ASP A 46 -22.42 21.77 0.41
N ARG A 47 -22.14 23.06 0.58
CA ARG A 47 -21.04 23.76 -0.11
C ARG A 47 -19.69 23.17 0.23
N ARG A 48 -19.50 22.64 1.45
CA ARG A 48 -18.23 22.02 1.86
C ARG A 48 -18.01 20.69 1.14
N THR A 49 -19.07 19.89 1.06
CA THR A 49 -19.08 18.64 0.28
C THR A 49 -18.81 18.92 -1.21
N LEU A 50 -19.47 19.91 -1.81
CA LEU A 50 -19.21 20.28 -3.22
C LEU A 50 -17.78 20.82 -3.45
N ALA A 51 -17.28 21.68 -2.55
CA ALA A 51 -15.94 22.23 -2.65
C ALA A 51 -14.86 21.14 -2.56
N THR A 52 -15.00 20.19 -1.65
CA THR A 52 -14.07 19.05 -1.53
C THR A 52 -14.19 18.07 -2.68
N LEU A 53 -15.40 17.87 -3.22
CA LEU A 53 -15.65 16.96 -4.34
C LEU A 53 -15.16 17.50 -5.69
N ILE A 54 -15.23 18.81 -5.94
CA ILE A 54 -14.91 19.41 -7.24
C ILE A 54 -13.59 20.19 -7.20
N ALA A 55 -13.42 21.12 -6.26
CA ALA A 55 -12.31 22.07 -6.29
C ALA A 55 -10.97 21.42 -5.91
N MET A 56 -10.97 20.54 -4.89
CA MET A 56 -9.72 19.89 -4.44
C MET A 56 -9.03 19.07 -5.53
N PRO A 57 -9.72 18.19 -6.29
CA PRO A 57 -9.08 17.43 -7.36
C PRO A 57 -8.53 18.32 -8.48
N LEU A 58 -9.32 19.34 -8.88
CA LEU A 58 -8.95 20.31 -9.91
C LEU A 58 -7.73 21.16 -9.54
N ILE A 59 -7.45 21.34 -8.24
CA ILE A 59 -6.27 22.08 -7.76
C ILE A 59 -5.09 21.13 -7.54
N VAL A 60 -5.33 20.01 -6.87
CA VAL A 60 -4.25 19.13 -6.38
C VAL A 60 -3.57 18.37 -7.52
N TYR A 61 -4.32 17.85 -8.51
CA TYR A 61 -3.68 17.10 -9.60
C TYR A 61 -2.79 17.98 -10.48
N PRO A 62 -3.21 19.18 -10.93
CA PRO A 62 -2.32 20.09 -11.67
C PRO A 62 -1.11 20.55 -10.85
N LEU A 63 -1.31 20.89 -9.56
CA LEU A 63 -0.21 21.26 -8.68
C LEU A 63 0.80 20.12 -8.56
N LEU A 64 0.31 18.91 -8.31
CA LEU A 64 1.16 17.73 -8.24
C LEU A 64 1.86 17.45 -9.57
N GLY A 65 1.14 17.54 -10.69
CA GLY A 65 1.71 17.42 -12.03
C GLY A 65 2.86 18.40 -12.24
N SER A 66 2.71 19.65 -11.80
CA SER A 66 3.77 20.65 -11.87
C SER A 66 4.98 20.34 -10.97
N VAL A 67 4.74 19.81 -9.76
CA VAL A 67 5.81 19.40 -8.83
C VAL A 67 6.55 18.18 -9.38
N ILE A 68 5.81 17.20 -9.87
CA ILE A 68 6.35 16.00 -10.53
C ILE A 68 7.16 16.40 -11.76
N GLN A 69 6.64 17.28 -12.60
CA GLN A 69 7.33 17.82 -13.76
C GLN A 69 8.64 18.49 -13.35
N ARG A 70 8.63 19.36 -12.33
CA ARG A 70 9.85 19.99 -11.81
C ARG A 70 10.84 18.97 -11.25
N PHE A 71 10.39 17.96 -10.51
CA PHE A 71 11.27 16.92 -9.97
C PHE A 71 11.81 15.97 -11.04
N ALA A 72 11.02 15.65 -12.05
CA ALA A 72 11.42 14.81 -13.17
C ALA A 72 12.40 15.57 -14.09
N ILE A 73 12.15 16.85 -14.36
CA ILE A 73 13.07 17.73 -15.11
C ILE A 73 14.35 17.96 -14.31
N ASN A 74 14.29 18.11 -12.98
CA ASN A 74 15.49 18.25 -12.15
C ASN A 74 16.33 16.96 -12.06
N ARG A 75 15.80 15.80 -12.46
CA ARG A 75 16.61 14.59 -12.68
C ARG A 75 17.25 14.55 -14.07
N ILE A 76 16.85 15.45 -14.96
CA ILE A 76 17.59 15.77 -16.19
C ILE A 76 18.71 16.71 -15.75
N ASP A 77 19.74 16.14 -15.12
CA ASP A 77 21.03 16.79 -15.08
C ASP A 77 21.49 16.90 -16.55
N PRO A 78 21.81 18.09 -17.08
CA PRO A 78 22.45 18.21 -18.40
C PRO A 78 23.75 17.38 -18.48
N ASN A 79 24.33 17.03 -17.33
CA ASN A 79 25.48 16.13 -17.18
C ASN A 79 25.11 14.68 -16.83
N ALA A 80 23.82 14.31 -16.82
CA ALA A 80 23.41 12.93 -16.63
C ALA A 80 24.06 12.02 -17.69
N PRO A 81 24.51 10.81 -17.32
CA PRO A 81 25.15 9.92 -18.27
C PRO A 81 24.21 9.65 -19.45
N ALA A 82 24.76 9.78 -20.65
CA ALA A 82 24.05 9.54 -21.89
C ALA A 82 23.49 8.11 -21.93
N ALA A 83 22.26 7.96 -22.41
CA ALA A 83 21.58 6.68 -22.55
C ALA A 83 22.41 5.74 -23.43
N ILE A 84 22.75 4.57 -22.93
CA ILE A 84 23.58 3.60 -23.64
C ILE A 84 22.69 2.82 -24.61
N VAL A 85 22.92 3.02 -25.91
CA VAL A 85 22.21 2.30 -26.98
C VAL A 85 23.12 1.23 -27.55
N VAL A 86 22.68 -0.02 -27.49
CA VAL A 86 23.38 -1.17 -28.07
C VAL A 86 22.81 -1.53 -29.42
N PHE A 87 23.70 -1.68 -30.41
CA PHE A 87 23.35 -2.10 -31.76
C PHE A 87 23.74 -3.56 -31.99
N ASP A 88 22.89 -4.28 -32.72
CA ASP A 88 23.27 -5.54 -33.34
C ASP A 88 24.41 -5.31 -34.36
N GLY A 89 25.33 -6.28 -34.48
CA GLY A 89 26.55 -6.17 -35.29
C GLY A 89 26.32 -6.01 -36.79
N ASN A 90 25.09 -6.24 -37.27
CA ASN A 90 24.70 -6.14 -38.67
C ASN A 90 24.18 -4.75 -39.09
N ILE A 91 24.30 -3.73 -38.23
CA ILE A 91 23.75 -2.39 -38.49
C ILE A 91 24.81 -1.49 -39.17
N PRO A 92 24.51 -0.89 -40.35
CA PRO A 92 25.44 0.01 -41.03
C PRO A 92 25.84 1.25 -40.21
N ASP A 93 27.13 1.61 -40.32
CA ASP A 93 27.74 2.96 -40.34
C ASP A 93 26.77 4.13 -40.09
N GLU A 94 26.05 4.39 -41.17
CA GLU A 94 25.25 5.58 -41.39
C GLU A 94 24.03 5.63 -40.47
N ILE A 95 23.42 4.47 -40.18
CA ILE A 95 22.24 4.37 -39.32
C ILE A 95 22.62 4.62 -37.85
N ALA A 96 23.73 4.03 -37.41
CA ALA A 96 24.26 4.26 -36.07
C ALA A 96 24.58 5.76 -35.88
N THR A 97 25.25 6.38 -36.86
CA THR A 97 25.62 7.80 -36.83
C THR A 97 24.41 8.73 -36.84
N ALA A 98 23.36 8.38 -37.59
CA ALA A 98 22.09 9.12 -37.61
C ALA A 98 21.36 9.08 -36.26
N ILE A 99 21.47 7.97 -35.52
CA ILE A 99 20.91 7.84 -34.18
C ILE A 99 21.72 8.62 -33.15
N GLU A 100 23.02 8.84 -33.35
CA GLU A 100 23.86 9.61 -32.42
C GLU A 100 23.68 11.13 -32.60
N LYS A 101 23.78 11.61 -33.85
CA LYS A 101 23.77 13.05 -34.17
C LYS A 101 22.36 13.66 -34.16
N GLY A 102 21.32 12.84 -34.27
CA GLY A 102 19.95 13.32 -34.43
C GLY A 102 19.69 13.86 -35.84
N PRO A 103 18.49 14.41 -36.12
CA PRO A 103 18.21 15.02 -37.41
C PRO A 103 19.17 16.20 -37.63
N GLU A 104 20.01 16.13 -38.66
CA GLU A 104 20.71 17.33 -39.15
C GLU A 104 19.64 18.35 -39.53
N ARG A 105 19.75 19.58 -39.00
CA ARG A 105 18.93 20.69 -39.48
C ARG A 105 19.23 20.84 -40.97
N ASP A 106 18.27 20.48 -41.82
CA ASP A 106 18.27 20.94 -43.20
C ASP A 106 18.38 22.47 -43.14
N VAL A 107 19.57 22.98 -43.44
CA VAL A 107 19.78 24.40 -43.70
C VAL A 107 18.91 24.68 -44.91
N ASN A 108 17.82 25.41 -44.68
CA ASN A 108 16.90 25.85 -45.70
C ASN A 108 17.72 26.52 -46.82
N PRO A 109 17.69 26.06 -48.08
CA PRO A 109 18.44 26.69 -49.17
C PRO A 109 17.80 28.02 -49.62
N ALA A 110 17.09 28.69 -48.72
CA ALA A 110 16.34 29.93 -48.95
C ALA A 110 17.04 31.18 -48.37
N ASP A 111 18.22 31.03 -47.75
CA ASP A 111 18.96 32.17 -47.17
C ASP A 111 20.11 32.68 -48.06
N ASP A 112 20.18 32.25 -49.31
CA ASP A 112 21.10 32.81 -50.30
C ASP A 112 20.35 33.22 -51.57
N SER A 113 19.69 34.37 -51.52
CA SER A 113 19.34 35.09 -52.74
C SER A 113 19.27 36.59 -52.48
N GLY A 114 20.41 37.25 -52.69
CA GLY A 114 20.38 38.59 -53.24
C GLY A 114 19.73 38.58 -54.63
N ASN A 115 18.67 39.36 -54.75
CA ASN A 115 18.13 40.00 -55.95
C ASN A 115 17.56 39.17 -57.13
N ASP A 116 16.48 39.74 -57.67
CA ASP A 116 15.91 39.61 -59.02
C ASP A 116 14.89 38.50 -59.37
N SER A 117 13.62 38.90 -59.20
CA SER A 117 12.59 38.95 -60.25
C SER A 117 11.86 37.67 -60.72
N LYS A 118 10.53 37.71 -60.50
CA LYS A 118 9.41 37.22 -61.34
C LYS A 118 9.70 36.15 -62.41
N LEU A 119 9.01 35.00 -62.29
CA LEU A 119 8.19 34.42 -63.36
C LEU A 119 7.24 33.35 -62.81
N SER A 120 6.05 33.32 -63.41
CA SER A 120 4.84 32.59 -63.04
C SER A 120 4.73 31.20 -63.69
N HIS A 121 4.04 30.30 -62.98
CA HIS A 121 3.41 29.04 -63.42
C HIS A 121 4.31 27.87 -63.84
N ASP A 122 4.34 26.83 -62.99
CA ASP A 122 3.86 25.51 -63.43
C ASP A 122 3.18 24.78 -62.25
N GLN A 123 2.12 24.04 -62.54
CA GLN A 123 1.24 23.40 -61.56
C GLN A 123 1.89 22.13 -60.99
N THR A 124 2.67 22.27 -59.92
CA THR A 124 2.98 21.12 -59.05
C THR A 124 1.84 20.91 -58.06
N PRO A 125 1.22 19.71 -58.01
CA PRO A 125 0.19 19.43 -57.01
C PRO A 125 0.82 19.54 -55.62
N SER A 126 0.12 20.19 -54.69
CA SER A 126 0.63 20.34 -53.33
C SER A 126 0.75 18.97 -52.67
N LEU A 127 1.69 18.81 -51.73
CA LEU A 127 1.88 17.58 -50.94
C LEU A 127 0.58 17.07 -50.30
N GLN A 128 -0.39 17.95 -50.04
CA GLN A 128 -1.70 17.60 -49.50
C GLN A 128 -2.59 16.90 -50.53
N ASP A 129 -2.48 17.26 -51.81
CA ASP A 129 -3.27 16.67 -52.89
C ASP A 129 -2.74 15.28 -53.28
N VAL A 130 -1.42 15.09 -53.25
CA VAL A 130 -0.78 13.79 -53.46
C VAL A 130 -1.04 12.85 -52.27
N ALA A 131 -0.95 13.34 -51.04
CA ALA A 131 -1.23 12.56 -49.83
C ALA A 131 -2.70 12.12 -49.74
N ARG A 132 -3.65 12.96 -50.16
CA ARG A 132 -5.09 12.60 -50.22
C ARG A 132 -5.42 11.54 -51.27
N THR A 133 -4.62 11.45 -52.33
CA THR A 133 -4.87 10.50 -53.42
C THR A 133 -4.26 9.12 -53.12
N LEU A 134 -3.19 9.07 -52.32
CA LEU A 134 -2.51 7.81 -51.95
C LEU A 134 -2.99 7.23 -50.61
N ALA A 135 -3.39 8.07 -49.66
CA ALA A 135 -3.98 7.64 -48.41
C ALA A 135 -5.50 7.53 -48.59
N GLY A 136 -6.03 6.30 -48.62
CA GLY A 136 -7.46 6.08 -48.45
C GLY A 136 -8.01 6.77 -47.18
N PRO A 137 -9.35 6.82 -47.00
CA PRO A 137 -10.04 7.78 -46.12
C PRO A 137 -9.66 7.81 -44.62
N SER A 138 -8.76 6.96 -44.15
CA SER A 138 -8.42 6.77 -42.73
C SER A 138 -7.06 7.32 -42.29
N THR A 139 -6.23 7.89 -43.17
CA THR A 139 -4.83 8.24 -42.83
C THR A 139 -4.45 9.71 -43.02
N GLY A 140 -5.39 10.56 -43.46
CA GLY A 140 -5.14 11.99 -43.73
C GLY A 140 -5.10 12.90 -42.50
N THR A 141 -5.48 12.43 -41.31
CA THR A 141 -5.59 13.28 -40.11
C THR A 141 -4.37 13.22 -39.19
N GLU A 142 -3.50 12.21 -39.34
CA GLU A 142 -2.34 12.01 -38.44
C GLU A 142 -1.05 12.69 -38.92
N ILE A 143 -0.97 13.13 -40.18
CA ILE A 143 0.26 13.69 -40.75
C ILE A 143 0.42 15.19 -40.41
N GLY A 144 -0.68 15.90 -40.11
CA GLY A 144 -0.66 17.34 -39.81
C GLY A 144 -0.11 17.73 -38.43
N THR A 145 0.02 16.78 -37.51
CA THR A 145 0.45 17.03 -36.12
C THR A 145 1.88 16.56 -35.81
N LEU A 146 2.52 15.81 -36.69
CA LEU A 146 3.88 15.29 -36.48
C LEU A 146 5.00 16.28 -36.87
N ALA A 147 4.69 17.36 -37.59
CA ALA A 147 5.68 18.33 -38.06
C ALA A 147 5.90 19.54 -37.12
N ARG A 148 5.29 19.56 -35.92
CA ARG A 148 5.45 20.65 -34.93
C ARG A 148 5.68 20.13 -33.51
N SER A 149 6.66 19.25 -33.32
CA SER A 149 7.29 19.08 -32.01
C SER A 149 8.66 19.74 -32.04
N GLU A 150 8.74 20.98 -31.55
CA GLU A 150 9.99 21.71 -31.28
C GLU A 150 10.78 21.14 -30.07
N ASP A 151 10.56 19.88 -29.68
CA ASP A 151 11.22 19.27 -28.51
C ASP A 151 12.36 18.34 -28.94
N ALA A 152 13.52 18.94 -29.25
CA ALA A 152 14.79 18.24 -29.44
C ALA A 152 15.52 17.93 -28.10
N ASP A 153 14.83 17.98 -26.95
CA ASP A 153 15.40 17.70 -25.61
C ASP A 153 15.17 16.24 -25.17
N GLY A 154 15.71 15.30 -25.96
CA GLY A 154 15.91 13.92 -25.53
C GLY A 154 17.17 13.79 -24.65
N PRO A 155 17.27 12.80 -23.74
CA PRO A 155 18.54 12.54 -23.05
C PRO A 155 19.66 12.31 -24.08
N PRO A 156 20.90 12.78 -23.82
CA PRO A 156 22.02 12.49 -24.71
C PRO A 156 22.16 10.97 -24.88
N VAL A 157 22.50 10.50 -26.07
CA VAL A 157 22.59 9.07 -26.41
C VAL A 157 24.04 8.72 -26.66
N ARG A 158 24.56 7.68 -26.01
CA ARG A 158 25.90 7.14 -26.24
C ARG A 158 25.78 5.78 -26.89
N LEU A 159 26.47 5.58 -28.01
CA LEU A 159 26.42 4.32 -28.73
C LEU A 159 27.45 3.34 -28.17
N GLN A 160 27.05 2.09 -28.01
CA GLN A 160 27.95 0.98 -27.76
C GLN A 160 27.67 -0.13 -28.78
N ARG A 161 28.62 -0.40 -29.67
CA ARG A 161 28.48 -1.45 -30.68
C ARG A 161 28.91 -2.79 -30.15
N TYR A 162 28.14 -3.82 -30.46
CA TYR A 162 28.49 -5.19 -30.13
C TYR A 162 29.12 -5.89 -31.34
N GLY A 163 30.31 -6.44 -31.16
CA GLY A 163 31.16 -6.95 -32.26
C GLY A 163 30.81 -8.35 -32.79
N GLN A 164 29.78 -9.00 -32.26
CA GLN A 164 29.29 -10.30 -32.75
C GLN A 164 27.78 -10.24 -33.02
N PRO A 165 27.26 -10.90 -34.08
CA PRO A 165 25.82 -10.95 -34.35
C PRO A 165 25.13 -11.58 -33.13
N ALA A 166 24.37 -10.78 -32.41
CA ALA A 166 23.89 -11.18 -31.11
C ALA A 166 22.76 -12.20 -31.27
N LYS A 167 22.89 -13.37 -30.65
CA LYS A 167 21.73 -14.24 -30.42
C LYS A 167 20.69 -13.44 -29.61
N SER A 168 19.41 -13.67 -29.87
CA SER A 168 18.28 -12.94 -29.27
C SER A 168 18.38 -12.83 -27.74
N GLU A 169 18.84 -13.90 -27.08
CA GLU A 169 19.01 -14.02 -25.64
C GLU A 169 20.05 -13.05 -25.05
N PHE A 170 21.09 -12.70 -25.81
CA PHE A 170 22.22 -11.93 -25.30
C PHE A 170 21.94 -10.41 -25.19
N ILE A 171 21.20 -9.84 -26.16
CA ILE A 171 20.75 -8.44 -26.09
C ILE A 171 19.80 -8.23 -24.91
N GLU A 172 18.92 -9.20 -24.68
CA GLU A 172 17.97 -9.16 -23.57
C GLU A 172 18.70 -9.29 -22.22
N GLU A 173 19.77 -10.08 -22.15
CA GLU A 173 20.61 -10.22 -20.95
C GLU A 173 21.36 -8.92 -20.61
N ILE A 174 21.92 -8.22 -21.59
CA ILE A 174 22.58 -6.90 -21.40
C ILE A 174 21.59 -5.85 -20.88
N LEU A 175 20.40 -5.79 -21.48
CA LEU A 175 19.33 -4.90 -21.02
C LEU A 175 18.92 -5.28 -19.59
N GLN A 176 18.72 -6.56 -19.30
CA GLN A 176 18.34 -7.05 -17.97
C GLN A 176 19.43 -6.79 -16.91
N ALA A 177 20.70 -6.78 -17.31
CA ALA A 177 21.85 -6.44 -16.47
C ALA A 177 22.02 -4.92 -16.25
N LYS A 178 21.23 -4.07 -16.95
CA LYS A 178 21.34 -2.60 -16.97
C LYS A 178 22.70 -2.08 -17.46
N GLU A 179 23.39 -2.86 -18.28
CA GLU A 179 24.59 -2.39 -18.98
C GLU A 179 24.23 -1.53 -20.19
N ALA A 180 23.00 -1.65 -20.69
CA ALA A 180 22.43 -0.81 -21.73
C ALA A 180 21.00 -0.37 -21.38
N ASP A 181 20.62 0.81 -21.86
CA ASP A 181 19.28 1.36 -21.67
C ASP A 181 18.34 0.98 -22.81
N VAL A 182 18.84 0.89 -24.05
CA VAL A 182 18.04 0.58 -25.25
C VAL A 182 18.86 -0.31 -26.15
N ALA A 183 18.21 -1.25 -26.85
CA ALA A 183 18.86 -1.99 -27.91
C ALA A 183 18.13 -1.81 -29.25
N VAL A 184 18.87 -1.83 -30.34
CA VAL A 184 18.33 -1.79 -31.71
C VAL A 184 18.77 -3.06 -32.42
N ARG A 185 17.80 -3.85 -32.85
CA ARG A 185 17.99 -5.09 -33.59
C ARG A 185 17.51 -4.92 -35.03
N VAL A 186 18.21 -5.50 -35.99
CA VAL A 186 17.77 -5.56 -37.39
C VAL A 186 17.40 -6.99 -37.73
N LYS A 187 16.12 -7.21 -38.06
CA LYS A 187 15.70 -8.44 -38.72
C LYS A 187 16.12 -8.30 -40.18
N LEU A 188 17.01 -9.18 -40.65
CA LEU A 188 17.46 -9.17 -42.03
C LEU A 188 16.28 -9.47 -42.98
N ALA A 189 16.27 -8.81 -44.14
CA ALA A 189 15.28 -9.06 -45.17
C ALA A 189 15.35 -10.52 -45.64
N VAL A 190 14.26 -11.27 -45.55
CA VAL A 190 14.22 -12.68 -45.96
C VAL A 190 13.56 -12.76 -47.34
N ARG A 191 14.29 -13.32 -48.30
CA ARG A 191 13.70 -13.62 -49.60
C ARG A 191 12.96 -14.95 -49.51
N ASP A 192 11.64 -14.93 -49.68
CA ASP A 192 10.84 -16.14 -49.75
C ASP A 192 11.27 -16.95 -50.97
N ALA A 193 11.81 -18.14 -50.71
CA ALA A 193 12.38 -19.03 -51.72
C ALA A 193 11.34 -19.55 -52.72
N VAL A 194 10.04 -19.46 -52.40
CA VAL A 194 8.94 -20.01 -53.21
C VAL A 194 8.22 -18.92 -54.02
N THR A 195 7.96 -17.76 -53.42
CA THR A 195 7.20 -16.68 -54.07
C THR A 195 8.09 -15.61 -54.71
N GLY A 196 9.39 -15.60 -54.41
CA GLY A 196 10.30 -14.55 -54.84
C GLY A 196 10.07 -13.19 -54.16
N GLY A 197 9.10 -13.11 -53.25
CA GLY A 197 8.82 -11.93 -52.43
C GLY A 197 9.94 -11.69 -51.41
N VAL A 198 10.30 -10.43 -51.21
CA VAL A 198 11.26 -10.03 -50.18
C VAL A 198 10.46 -9.53 -48.98
N THR A 199 10.60 -10.13 -47.81
CA THR A 199 10.17 -9.43 -46.59
C THR A 199 11.23 -8.37 -46.29
N PRO A 200 10.83 -7.11 -46.09
CA PRO A 200 11.77 -6.05 -45.78
C PRO A 200 12.46 -6.34 -44.44
N GLY A 201 13.68 -5.86 -44.28
CA GLY A 201 14.34 -5.96 -42.98
C GLY A 201 13.68 -5.00 -42.00
N ASP A 202 13.30 -5.46 -40.81
CA ASP A 202 12.63 -4.62 -39.81
C ASP A 202 13.61 -4.18 -38.73
N PHE A 203 13.50 -2.91 -38.30
CA PHE A 203 14.19 -2.43 -37.11
C PHE A 203 13.31 -2.71 -35.89
N GLU A 204 13.87 -3.37 -34.89
CA GLU A 204 13.23 -3.65 -33.61
C GLU A 204 13.95 -2.84 -32.53
N VAL A 205 13.28 -1.82 -31.99
CA VAL A 205 13.79 -1.02 -30.87
C VAL A 205 13.31 -1.66 -29.58
N ILE A 206 14.25 -2.11 -28.76
CA ILE A 206 14.03 -2.87 -27.54
C ILE A 206 14.32 -1.99 -26.32
N SER A 207 13.36 -1.91 -25.41
CA SER A 207 13.50 -1.15 -24.15
C SER A 207 13.13 -1.99 -22.93
N LEU A 208 13.61 -1.57 -21.76
CA LEU A 208 13.28 -2.20 -20.48
C LEU A 208 11.89 -1.80 -20.00
N SER A 209 11.04 -2.80 -19.75
CA SER A 209 9.75 -2.59 -19.11
C SER A 209 9.95 -2.04 -17.69
N GLY A 210 9.16 -1.04 -17.29
CA GLY A 210 9.24 -0.47 -15.94
C GLY A 210 10.28 0.64 -15.75
N ASP A 211 11.29 0.77 -16.63
CA ASP A 211 12.25 1.87 -16.58
C ASP A 211 11.82 3.06 -17.46
N ALA A 212 11.54 4.20 -16.83
CA ALA A 212 11.09 5.41 -17.54
C ALA A 212 12.21 6.07 -18.37
N PHE A 213 13.47 5.91 -17.98
CA PHE A 213 14.62 6.47 -18.69
C PHE A 213 14.88 5.68 -19.97
N SER A 214 14.98 4.34 -19.88
CA SER A 214 15.09 3.42 -21.01
C SER A 214 13.97 3.63 -22.04
N ARG A 215 12.72 3.76 -21.59
CA ARG A 215 11.58 4.03 -22.50
C ARG A 215 11.73 5.36 -23.24
N ARG A 216 12.14 6.42 -22.56
CA ARG A 216 12.34 7.74 -23.20
C ARG A 216 13.48 7.70 -24.21
N ALA A 217 14.58 7.04 -23.87
CA ALA A 217 15.68 6.82 -24.80
C ALA A 217 15.21 6.03 -26.03
N ALA A 218 14.38 5.00 -25.86
CA ALA A 218 13.84 4.23 -26.98
C ALA A 218 12.91 5.05 -27.89
N ILE A 219 12.08 5.93 -27.33
CA ILE A 219 11.26 6.88 -28.11
C ILE A 219 12.16 7.79 -28.96
N VAL A 220 13.24 8.32 -28.38
CA VAL A 220 14.19 9.19 -29.09
C VAL A 220 14.90 8.42 -30.20
N VAL A 221 15.34 7.18 -29.94
CA VAL A 221 15.97 6.31 -30.94
C VAL A 221 15.01 6.00 -32.09
N GLU A 222 13.75 5.70 -31.78
CA GLU A 222 12.71 5.44 -32.78
C GLU A 222 12.42 6.66 -33.64
N GLN A 223 12.30 7.85 -33.05
CA GLN A 223 12.14 9.11 -33.77
C GLN A 223 13.32 9.39 -34.71
N ARG A 224 14.55 9.15 -34.24
CA ARG A 224 15.77 9.33 -35.06
C ARG A 224 15.84 8.33 -36.21
N LEU A 225 15.48 7.07 -35.97
CA LEU A 225 15.37 6.04 -37.00
C LEU A 225 14.28 6.37 -38.02
N GLN A 226 13.15 6.93 -37.58
CA GLN A 226 12.07 7.35 -38.48
C GLN A 226 12.49 8.54 -39.34
N ALA A 227 13.17 9.54 -38.76
CA ALA A 227 13.73 10.66 -39.51
C ALA A 227 14.81 10.22 -40.51
N PHE A 228 15.66 9.25 -40.15
CA PHE A 228 16.60 8.63 -41.08
C PHE A 228 15.86 7.96 -42.25
N ARG A 229 14.83 7.16 -41.94
CA ARG A 229 14.00 6.50 -42.95
C ARG A 229 13.38 7.51 -43.91
N GLU A 230 12.81 8.59 -43.41
CA GLU A 230 12.19 9.64 -44.24
C GLU A 230 13.21 10.33 -45.15
N ARG A 231 14.45 10.56 -44.69
CA ARG A 231 15.52 11.11 -45.53
C ARG A 231 15.92 10.17 -46.66
N GLU A 232 16.14 8.89 -46.34
CA GLU A 232 16.43 7.85 -47.34
C GLU A 232 15.30 7.72 -48.38
N VAL A 233 14.05 7.75 -47.92
CA VAL A 233 12.87 7.73 -48.79
C VAL A 233 12.89 8.91 -49.77
N ARG A 234 13.20 10.13 -49.29
CA ARG A 234 13.30 11.32 -50.14
C ARG A 234 14.44 11.21 -51.16
N GLN A 235 15.62 10.79 -50.73
CA GLN A 235 16.78 10.63 -51.61
C GLN A 235 16.54 9.59 -52.70
N LEU A 236 15.86 8.49 -52.37
CA LEU A 236 15.48 7.47 -53.35
C LEU A 236 14.35 7.94 -54.29
N LEU A 237 13.40 8.75 -53.79
CA LEU A 237 12.34 9.38 -54.58
C LEU A 237 12.91 10.35 -55.62
N ASP A 238 13.93 11.14 -55.25
CA ASP A 238 14.55 12.14 -56.11
C ASP A 238 15.44 11.52 -57.20
N GLN A 239 15.98 10.33 -56.96
CA GLN A 239 17.00 9.73 -57.84
C GLN A 239 16.47 8.89 -59.01
N THR A 240 15.26 8.31 -58.99
CA THR A 240 14.56 7.78 -60.20
C THR A 240 13.21 7.10 -59.90
N ARG A 241 12.33 7.07 -60.92
CA ARG A 241 10.99 6.45 -60.92
C ARG A 241 10.92 5.08 -60.21
N PHE A 242 10.09 5.04 -59.18
CA PHE A 242 9.79 3.89 -58.32
C PHE A 242 9.66 2.53 -59.04
N ARG A 243 10.46 1.55 -58.60
CA ARG A 243 9.97 0.19 -58.33
C ARG A 243 10.17 -0.05 -56.84
N SER A 244 9.08 -0.39 -56.17
CA SER A 244 8.93 -0.60 -54.72
C SER A 244 10.14 -1.29 -54.08
N SER A 245 11.08 -0.51 -53.54
CA SER A 245 11.97 -1.02 -52.50
C SER A 245 11.12 -1.11 -51.24
N ILE A 246 10.97 -2.33 -50.73
CA ILE A 246 10.06 -2.60 -49.62
C ILE A 246 10.69 -1.97 -48.38
N MET A 247 10.01 -0.99 -47.81
CA MET A 247 10.56 -0.13 -46.76
C MET A 247 10.66 -0.89 -45.43
N PRO A 248 11.75 -0.71 -44.67
CA PRO A 248 11.91 -1.31 -43.36
C PRO A 248 10.86 -0.78 -42.38
N THR A 249 10.15 -1.66 -41.67
CA THR A 249 9.24 -1.26 -40.60
C THR A 249 10.03 -1.07 -39.31
N ILE A 250 9.77 0.01 -38.57
CA ILE A 250 10.24 0.13 -37.19
C ILE A 250 9.15 -0.42 -36.28
N SER A 251 9.49 -1.41 -35.48
CA SER A 251 8.64 -1.97 -34.43
C SER A 251 9.29 -1.76 -33.08
N ARG A 252 8.48 -1.55 -32.04
CA ARG A 252 8.96 -1.45 -30.67
C ARG A 252 8.65 -2.73 -29.92
N HIS A 253 9.64 -3.26 -29.24
CA HIS A 253 9.49 -4.40 -28.35
C HIS A 253 9.93 -4.02 -26.93
N THR A 254 9.27 -4.54 -25.92
CA THR A 254 9.64 -4.32 -24.51
C THR A 254 10.09 -5.63 -23.90
N VAL A 255 11.20 -5.60 -23.16
CA VAL A 255 11.74 -6.76 -22.45
C VAL A 255 11.51 -6.57 -20.96
N ALA A 256 11.02 -7.63 -20.31
CA ALA A 256 10.78 -7.64 -18.87
C ALA A 256 12.09 -7.41 -18.10
N SER A 257 12.13 -6.40 -17.21
CA SER A 257 13.28 -6.18 -16.33
C SER A 257 13.26 -7.21 -15.19
N ARG A 258 14.42 -7.85 -14.89
CA ARG A 258 14.56 -8.75 -13.73
C ARG A 258 14.41 -8.01 -12.39
N THR A 259 14.67 -6.70 -12.37
CA THR A 259 14.48 -5.82 -11.21
C THR A 259 13.87 -4.50 -11.66
N PRO A 260 12.52 -4.41 -11.81
CA PRO A 260 11.89 -3.15 -12.17
C PRO A 260 12.21 -2.12 -11.09
N ALA A 261 12.96 -1.07 -11.44
CA ALA A 261 13.18 0.05 -10.55
C ALA A 261 11.84 0.79 -10.41
N PRO A 262 11.19 0.79 -9.23
CA PRO A 262 9.90 1.44 -9.11
C PRO A 262 10.10 2.93 -9.33
N SER A 263 9.37 3.51 -10.29
CA SER A 263 9.29 4.95 -10.38
C SER A 263 8.54 5.44 -9.13
N PRO A 264 9.15 6.23 -8.24
CA PRO A 264 8.46 6.73 -7.05
C PRO A 264 7.19 7.50 -7.46
N LEU A 265 7.23 8.16 -8.62
CA LEU A 265 6.11 8.85 -9.26
C LEU A 265 4.92 7.92 -9.58
N GLY A 266 5.16 6.71 -10.08
CA GLY A 266 4.11 5.72 -10.39
C GLY A 266 3.40 5.16 -9.16
N ALA A 267 4.03 5.21 -8.00
CA ALA A 267 3.46 4.78 -6.72
C ALA A 267 2.64 5.89 -6.02
N PHE A 268 2.97 7.16 -6.24
CA PHE A 268 2.28 8.30 -5.61
C PHE A 268 0.87 8.54 -6.16
N VAL A 269 0.65 8.36 -7.45
CA VAL A 269 -0.64 8.67 -8.09
C VAL A 269 -1.79 7.79 -7.59
N PRO A 270 -1.65 6.45 -7.52
CA PRO A 270 -2.67 5.58 -6.93
C PRO A 270 -2.98 5.91 -5.46
N LEU A 271 -1.95 6.23 -4.68
CA LEU A 271 -2.11 6.66 -3.28
C LEU A 271 -2.96 7.94 -3.17
N MET A 272 -2.71 8.92 -4.04
CA MET A 272 -3.50 10.16 -4.07
C MET A 272 -4.95 9.91 -4.50
N LEU A 273 -5.18 9.08 -5.51
CA LEU A 273 -6.54 8.68 -5.90
C LEU A 273 -7.31 8.07 -4.72
N VAL A 274 -6.66 7.20 -3.95
CA VAL A 274 -7.22 6.58 -2.74
C VAL A 274 -7.52 7.65 -1.68
N LEU A 275 -6.55 8.50 -1.30
CA LEU A 275 -6.72 9.53 -0.26
C LEU A 275 -7.77 10.58 -0.62
N MET A 276 -7.82 11.02 -1.88
CA MET A 276 -8.81 11.99 -2.33
C MET A 276 -10.21 11.38 -2.37
N THR A 277 -10.33 10.10 -2.78
CA THR A 277 -11.59 9.36 -2.71
C THR A 277 -12.08 9.22 -1.26
N MET A 278 -11.17 8.92 -0.33
CA MET A 278 -11.48 8.89 1.10
C MET A 278 -11.97 10.25 1.60
N THR A 279 -11.24 11.31 1.28
CA THR A 279 -11.54 12.68 1.75
C THR A 279 -12.92 13.15 1.29
N GLY A 280 -13.33 12.80 0.07
CA GLY A 280 -14.68 13.10 -0.44
C GLY A 280 -15.82 12.42 0.33
N ALA A 281 -15.56 11.25 0.94
CA ALA A 281 -16.55 10.51 1.71
C ALA A 281 -16.67 10.98 3.18
N VAL A 282 -15.63 11.63 3.72
CA VAL A 282 -15.53 12.02 5.14
C VAL A 282 -16.64 12.99 5.55
N TYR A 283 -16.80 14.11 4.83
CA TYR A 283 -17.80 15.13 5.19
C TYR A 283 -19.24 14.59 5.12
N PRO A 284 -19.68 13.92 4.03
CA PRO A 284 -21.00 13.29 3.97
C PRO A 284 -21.23 12.28 5.09
N ALA A 285 -20.22 11.45 5.40
CA ALA A 285 -20.35 10.45 6.46
C ALA A 285 -20.54 11.10 7.83
N ILE A 286 -19.78 12.14 8.16
CA ILE A 286 -19.92 12.88 9.41
C ILE A 286 -21.30 13.54 9.50
N ASP A 287 -21.71 14.26 8.44
CA ASP A 287 -22.96 15.03 8.45
C ASP A 287 -24.18 14.12 8.60
N LEU A 288 -24.24 13.04 7.81
CA LEU A 288 -25.35 12.08 7.82
C LEU A 288 -25.43 11.21 9.08
N THR A 289 -24.47 11.29 9.99
CA THR A 289 -24.47 10.49 11.24
C THR A 289 -24.33 11.39 12.47
N ALA A 290 -23.12 11.78 12.82
CA ALA A 290 -22.84 12.61 13.99
C ALA A 290 -23.45 14.01 13.85
N GLY A 291 -23.50 14.57 12.64
CA GLY A 291 -24.14 15.86 12.36
C GLY A 291 -25.64 15.84 12.60
N GLU A 292 -26.35 14.83 12.06
CA GLU A 292 -27.78 14.63 12.34
C GLU A 292 -28.07 14.36 13.82
N ARG A 293 -27.18 13.64 14.51
CA ARG A 293 -27.30 13.42 15.96
C ARG A 293 -27.12 14.72 16.74
N GLU A 294 -26.13 15.53 16.38
CA GLU A 294 -25.89 16.85 17.01
C GLU A 294 -27.10 17.78 16.83
N ARG A 295 -27.83 17.66 15.72
CA ARG A 295 -29.06 18.41 15.43
C ARG A 295 -30.31 17.82 16.07
N GLY A 296 -30.23 16.66 16.72
CA GLY A 296 -31.37 15.93 17.28
C GLY A 296 -32.30 15.30 16.23
N THR A 297 -31.90 15.29 14.96
CA THR A 297 -32.73 14.77 13.86
C THR A 297 -32.62 13.26 13.71
N LEU A 298 -31.52 12.66 14.18
CA LEU A 298 -31.31 11.22 14.12
C LEU A 298 -32.29 10.47 15.01
N GLU A 299 -32.58 10.99 16.21
CA GLU A 299 -33.54 10.42 17.17
C GLU A 299 -34.96 10.43 16.58
N MET A 300 -35.33 11.52 15.90
CA MET A 300 -36.61 11.62 15.19
C MET A 300 -36.71 10.60 14.06
N LEU A 301 -35.63 10.41 13.28
CA LEU A 301 -35.57 9.40 12.22
C LEU A 301 -35.62 7.96 12.76
N MET A 302 -35.05 7.71 13.95
CA MET A 302 -35.11 6.40 14.61
C MET A 302 -36.46 6.10 15.24
N ALA A 303 -37.26 7.12 15.57
CA ALA A 303 -38.65 6.97 16.02
C ALA A 303 -39.64 6.76 14.87
N ALA A 304 -39.25 7.09 13.62
CA ALA A 304 -40.06 6.83 12.44
C ALA A 304 -40.27 5.32 12.21
N PRO A 305 -41.37 4.88 11.55
CA PRO A 305 -41.66 3.47 11.27
C PRO A 305 -40.78 2.91 10.13
N VAL A 306 -39.47 3.03 10.27
CA VAL A 306 -38.43 2.58 9.34
C VAL A 306 -37.38 1.81 10.14
N SER A 307 -36.97 0.64 9.64
CA SER A 307 -35.96 -0.15 10.36
C SER A 307 -34.60 0.56 10.35
N ARG A 308 -33.82 0.42 11.43
CA ARG A 308 -32.46 0.96 11.55
C ARG A 308 -31.54 0.50 10.41
N ALA A 309 -31.68 -0.76 9.99
CA ALA A 309 -30.91 -1.31 8.86
C ALA A 309 -31.24 -0.63 7.52
N GLN A 310 -32.52 -0.32 7.25
CA GLN A 310 -32.90 0.44 6.06
C GLN A 310 -32.36 1.86 6.10
N LEU A 311 -32.38 2.48 7.29
CA LEU A 311 -31.88 3.84 7.47
C LEU A 311 -30.38 3.92 7.19
N LEU A 312 -29.62 3.01 7.80
CA LEU A 312 -28.18 2.87 7.55
C LEU A 312 -27.88 2.56 6.09
N THR A 313 -28.64 1.68 5.44
CA THR A 313 -28.44 1.33 4.02
C THR A 313 -28.65 2.56 3.12
N GLY A 314 -29.66 3.39 3.41
CA GLY A 314 -29.89 4.64 2.68
C GLY A 314 -28.71 5.61 2.81
N LYS A 315 -28.19 5.78 4.04
CA LYS A 315 -27.00 6.60 4.32
C LYS A 315 -25.75 6.05 3.63
N PHE A 316 -25.56 4.74 3.68
CA PHE A 316 -24.45 4.06 3.00
C PHE A 316 -24.46 4.32 1.50
N ILE A 317 -25.60 4.13 0.83
CA ILE A 317 -25.72 4.40 -0.62
C ILE A 317 -25.40 5.86 -0.93
N ALA A 318 -25.88 6.81 -0.10
CA ALA A 318 -25.58 8.23 -0.31
C ALA A 318 -24.09 8.54 -0.17
N VAL A 319 -23.43 8.08 0.91
CA VAL A 319 -21.99 8.30 1.12
C VAL A 319 -21.16 7.65 0.01
N VAL A 320 -21.46 6.40 -0.36
CA VAL A 320 -20.77 5.69 -1.45
C VAL A 320 -20.95 6.42 -2.77
N THR A 321 -22.14 6.94 -3.07
CA THR A 321 -22.39 7.68 -4.31
C THR A 321 -21.54 8.94 -4.37
N VAL A 322 -21.46 9.70 -3.27
CA VAL A 322 -20.60 10.89 -3.20
C VAL A 322 -19.13 10.50 -3.35
N ALA A 323 -18.67 9.45 -2.67
CA ALA A 323 -17.30 8.94 -2.75
C ALA A 323 -16.92 8.47 -4.17
N VAL A 324 -17.81 7.76 -4.86
CA VAL A 324 -17.62 7.32 -6.25
C VAL A 324 -17.61 8.50 -7.21
N LEU A 325 -18.46 9.51 -6.99
CA LEU A 325 -18.43 10.74 -7.78
C LEU A 325 -17.10 11.48 -7.57
N THR A 326 -16.60 11.56 -6.34
CA THR A 326 -15.25 12.11 -6.07
C THR A 326 -14.16 11.28 -6.77
N ALA A 327 -14.21 9.95 -6.70
CA ALA A 327 -13.26 9.07 -7.39
C ALA A 327 -13.26 9.28 -8.90
N LEU A 328 -14.45 9.43 -9.50
CA LEU A 328 -14.59 9.70 -10.94
C LEU A 328 -14.00 11.05 -11.33
N ILE A 329 -14.32 12.11 -10.57
CA ILE A 329 -13.76 13.45 -10.80
C ILE A 329 -12.24 13.43 -10.62
N ASN A 330 -11.73 12.76 -9.59
CA ASN A 330 -10.29 12.58 -9.37
C ASN A 330 -9.61 11.92 -10.57
N LEU A 331 -10.19 10.83 -11.07
CA LEU A 331 -9.63 10.08 -12.18
C LEU A 331 -9.64 10.89 -13.48
N ILE A 332 -10.73 11.62 -13.75
CA ILE A 332 -10.84 12.52 -14.91
C ILE A 332 -9.83 13.68 -14.78
N ALA A 333 -9.74 14.33 -13.62
CA ALA A 333 -8.82 15.44 -13.38
C ALA A 333 -7.36 15.00 -13.55
N MET A 334 -7.02 13.81 -13.04
CA MET A 334 -5.71 13.21 -13.24
C MET A 334 -5.43 12.92 -14.71
N LEU A 335 -6.35 12.28 -15.45
CA LEU A 335 -6.18 12.01 -16.88
C LEU A 335 -6.00 13.30 -17.68
N LEU A 336 -6.83 14.30 -17.43
CA LEU A 336 -6.72 15.60 -18.09
C LEU A 336 -5.37 16.26 -17.79
N THR A 337 -4.90 16.17 -16.55
CA THR A 337 -3.59 16.71 -16.15
C THR A 337 -2.46 15.99 -16.86
N LEU A 338 -2.48 14.65 -16.90
CA LEU A 338 -1.45 13.85 -17.57
C LEU A 338 -1.41 14.14 -19.07
N TYR A 339 -2.58 14.25 -19.71
CA TYR A 339 -2.70 14.62 -21.12
C TYR A 339 -2.20 16.04 -21.38
N ALA A 340 -2.63 17.02 -20.59
CA ALA A 340 -2.24 18.43 -20.76
C ALA A 340 -0.74 18.68 -20.51
N THR A 341 -0.09 17.86 -19.68
CA THR A 341 1.34 17.97 -19.37
C THR A 341 2.22 17.03 -20.20
N GLY A 342 1.62 16.14 -21.02
CA GLY A 342 2.34 15.11 -21.78
C GLY A 342 3.01 14.02 -20.90
N PHE A 343 2.65 13.95 -19.62
CA PHE A 343 3.26 13.02 -18.66
C PHE A 343 2.71 11.59 -18.73
N ASP A 344 1.61 11.38 -19.44
CA ASP A 344 1.04 10.05 -19.69
C ASP A 344 2.09 9.10 -20.31
N ARG A 345 2.91 9.60 -21.24
CA ARG A 345 4.00 8.85 -21.89
C ARG A 345 5.14 8.44 -20.95
N VAL A 346 5.29 9.14 -19.83
CA VAL A 346 6.34 8.89 -18.83
C VAL A 346 5.83 7.95 -17.74
N LEU A 347 4.61 8.22 -17.26
CA LEU A 347 4.02 7.58 -16.09
C LEU A 347 3.33 6.25 -16.44
N LEU A 348 2.72 6.13 -17.62
CA LEU A 348 1.91 4.98 -18.03
C LEU A 348 2.68 4.16 -19.06
N ALA A 349 2.83 2.85 -18.82
CA ALA A 349 3.61 1.96 -19.70
C ALA A 349 3.04 1.87 -21.12
N ASP A 350 1.72 1.71 -21.23
CA ASP A 350 0.99 1.56 -22.50
C ASP A 350 0.20 2.83 -22.88
N GLY A 351 0.49 3.97 -22.24
CA GLY A 351 -0.32 5.18 -22.34
C GLY A 351 -1.68 5.07 -21.61
N ALA A 352 -2.47 6.14 -21.67
CA ALA A 352 -3.79 6.18 -21.04
C ALA A 352 -4.81 5.37 -21.85
N SER A 353 -4.99 4.09 -21.51
CA SER A 353 -5.99 3.23 -22.15
C SER A 353 -7.35 3.28 -21.46
N PHE A 354 -8.44 3.11 -22.22
CA PHE A 354 -9.78 2.94 -21.66
C PHE A 354 -9.87 1.76 -20.69
N ARG A 355 -9.13 0.68 -20.97
CA ARG A 355 -9.04 -0.49 -20.09
C ARG A 355 -8.47 -0.11 -18.73
N MET A 356 -7.38 0.66 -18.68
CA MET A 356 -6.80 1.14 -17.42
C MET A 356 -7.81 2.00 -16.67
N PHE A 357 -8.48 2.94 -17.35
CA PHE A 357 -9.48 3.82 -16.75
C PHE A 357 -10.59 3.02 -16.05
N PHE A 358 -11.23 2.08 -16.75
CA PHE A 358 -12.30 1.29 -16.15
C PHE A 358 -11.81 0.34 -15.06
N SER A 359 -10.58 -0.19 -15.19
CA SER A 359 -9.98 -1.06 -14.16
C SER A 359 -9.69 -0.31 -12.87
N VAL A 360 -9.15 0.91 -12.96
CA VAL A 360 -8.90 1.80 -11.82
C VAL A 360 -10.22 2.31 -11.24
N LEU A 361 -11.20 2.66 -12.07
CA LEU A 361 -12.51 3.08 -11.60
C LEU A 361 -13.23 1.97 -10.82
N ALA A 362 -13.23 0.73 -11.33
CA ALA A 362 -13.83 -0.41 -10.63
C ALA A 362 -13.13 -0.67 -9.29
N LEU A 363 -11.80 -0.55 -9.24
CA LEU A 363 -11.02 -0.63 -8.01
C LEU A 363 -11.43 0.46 -7.01
N LEU A 364 -11.55 1.71 -7.46
CA LEU A 364 -11.96 2.85 -6.62
C LEU A 364 -13.41 2.72 -6.14
N VAL A 365 -14.32 2.12 -6.92
CA VAL A 365 -15.72 1.88 -6.52
C VAL A 365 -15.81 0.90 -5.35
N VAL A 366 -15.09 -0.22 -5.43
CA VAL A 366 -15.07 -1.22 -4.34
C VAL A 366 -14.38 -0.63 -3.11
N PHE A 367 -13.30 0.12 -3.31
CA PHE A 367 -12.63 0.83 -2.24
C PHE A 367 -13.52 1.89 -1.55
N ALA A 368 -14.21 2.73 -2.34
CA ALA A 368 -15.15 3.72 -1.84
C ALA A 368 -16.28 3.07 -1.03
N SER A 369 -16.76 1.90 -1.47
CA SER A 369 -17.77 1.11 -0.75
C SER A 369 -17.23 0.62 0.60
N PHE A 370 -16.06 -0.01 0.62
CA PHE A 370 -15.41 -0.45 1.85
C PHE A 370 -15.18 0.70 2.83
N PHE A 371 -14.56 1.79 2.35
CA PHE A 371 -14.19 2.90 3.21
C PHE A 371 -15.41 3.64 3.75
N SER A 372 -16.47 3.81 2.96
CA SER A 372 -17.73 4.41 3.41
C SER A 372 -18.39 3.60 4.54
N ALA A 373 -18.31 2.26 4.48
CA ALA A 373 -18.83 1.40 5.55
C ALA A 373 -18.03 1.58 6.86
N VAL A 374 -16.70 1.69 6.76
CA VAL A 374 -15.82 1.97 7.91
C VAL A 374 -16.10 3.35 8.50
N LEU A 375 -16.21 4.38 7.66
CA LEU A 375 -16.55 5.74 8.09
C LEU A 375 -17.87 5.76 8.85
N LEU A 376 -18.94 5.21 8.27
CA LEU A 376 -20.25 5.16 8.92
C LEU A 376 -20.20 4.37 10.23
N SER A 377 -19.42 3.29 10.32
CA SER A 377 -19.25 2.55 11.57
C SER A 377 -18.64 3.41 12.68
N ILE A 378 -17.65 4.24 12.35
CA ILE A 378 -16.91 5.06 13.33
C ILE A 378 -17.72 6.31 13.69
N THR A 379 -18.25 7.02 12.71
CA THR A 379 -19.00 8.26 12.93
C THR A 379 -20.35 8.02 13.62
N SER A 380 -20.93 6.82 13.49
CA SER A 380 -22.17 6.43 14.20
C SER A 380 -22.03 6.41 15.72
N PHE A 381 -20.82 6.38 16.27
CA PHE A 381 -20.58 6.46 17.71
C PHE A 381 -20.41 7.89 18.23
N ALA A 382 -20.04 8.83 17.35
CA ALA A 382 -19.77 10.20 17.74
C ALA A 382 -21.07 10.95 18.06
N ARG A 383 -20.99 11.86 19.04
CA ARG A 383 -22.11 12.70 19.47
C ARG A 383 -22.14 14.05 18.79
N SER A 384 -21.00 14.49 18.25
CA SER A 384 -20.86 15.78 17.56
C SER A 384 -20.00 15.65 16.30
N PHE A 385 -20.15 16.61 15.40
CA PHE A 385 -19.33 16.75 14.19
C PHE A 385 -17.84 16.78 14.52
N ARG A 386 -17.44 17.55 15.55
CA ARG A 386 -16.04 17.68 15.98
C ARG A 386 -15.47 16.38 16.53
N GLU A 387 -16.27 15.62 17.27
CA GLU A 387 -15.86 14.32 17.81
C GLU A 387 -15.67 13.29 16.70
N ALA A 388 -16.61 13.22 15.75
CA ALA A 388 -16.49 12.37 14.58
C ALA A 388 -15.22 12.71 13.78
N GLN A 389 -14.98 13.99 13.52
CA GLN A 389 -13.77 14.45 12.83
C GLN A 389 -12.49 14.03 13.58
N ALA A 390 -12.46 14.17 14.91
CA ALA A 390 -11.31 13.75 15.72
C ALA A 390 -11.05 12.24 15.65
N TRP A 391 -12.09 11.41 15.55
CA TRP A 391 -11.94 9.95 15.41
C TRP A 391 -11.48 9.53 14.02
N LEU A 392 -11.79 10.34 13.00
CA LEU A 392 -11.37 10.06 11.63
C LEU A 392 -9.93 10.48 11.35
N ILE A 393 -9.36 11.48 12.03
CA ILE A 393 -7.95 11.90 11.81
C ILE A 393 -6.97 10.71 11.91
N PRO A 394 -7.00 9.88 12.96
CA PRO A 394 -6.08 8.76 13.05
C PRO A 394 -6.34 7.66 12.03
N LEU A 395 -7.61 7.43 11.67
CA LEU A 395 -7.96 6.51 10.59
C LEU A 395 -7.33 6.98 9.27
N MET A 396 -7.38 8.29 8.98
CA MET A 396 -6.74 8.88 7.81
C MET A 396 -5.21 8.77 7.89
N LEU A 397 -4.60 8.92 9.06
CA LEU A 397 -3.15 8.73 9.21
C LEU A 397 -2.72 7.27 8.99
N VAL A 398 -3.44 6.31 9.58
CA VAL A 398 -3.23 4.88 9.32
C VAL A 398 -3.40 4.57 7.84
N SER A 399 -4.29 5.29 7.16
CA SER A 399 -4.53 5.08 5.75
C SER A 399 -3.38 5.50 4.82
N LEU A 400 -2.43 6.28 5.32
CA LEU A 400 -1.22 6.68 4.58
C LEU A 400 -0.17 5.56 4.55
N ALA A 401 -0.20 4.62 5.50
CA ALA A 401 0.84 3.60 5.64
C ALA A 401 1.03 2.74 4.36
N PRO A 402 -0.03 2.33 3.64
CA PRO A 402 0.13 1.63 2.36
C PRO A 402 0.82 2.44 1.27
N GLY A 403 0.72 3.76 1.33
CA GLY A 403 1.44 4.66 0.43
C GLY A 403 2.94 4.53 0.57
N ILE A 404 3.42 4.44 1.82
CA ILE A 404 4.84 4.21 2.12
C ILE A 404 5.26 2.84 1.56
N LEU A 405 4.44 1.81 1.77
CA LEU A 405 4.71 0.46 1.27
C LEU A 405 4.82 0.41 -0.27
N SER A 406 3.97 1.17 -0.97
CA SER A 406 3.98 1.27 -2.43
C SER A 406 5.29 1.88 -2.98
N LEU A 407 5.96 2.72 -2.17
CA LEU A 407 7.23 3.38 -2.51
C LEU A 407 8.45 2.49 -2.21
N MET A 408 8.30 1.38 -1.48
CA MET A 408 9.41 0.51 -1.13
C MET A 408 9.81 -0.37 -2.33
N PRO A 409 11.12 -0.42 -2.69
CA PRO A 409 11.60 -1.29 -3.75
C PRO A 409 11.47 -2.77 -3.35
N GLY A 410 11.08 -3.61 -4.30
CA GLY A 410 10.91 -5.06 -4.13
C GLY A 410 9.57 -5.52 -3.55
N VAL A 411 8.69 -4.60 -3.13
CA VAL A 411 7.37 -4.97 -2.63
C VAL A 411 6.38 -5.04 -3.79
N ASN A 412 6.04 -6.24 -4.24
CA ASN A 412 5.01 -6.51 -5.25
C ASN A 412 3.72 -7.00 -4.59
N LEU A 413 2.59 -6.90 -5.30
CA LEU A 413 1.33 -7.46 -4.83
C LEU A 413 1.42 -8.98 -4.85
N THR A 414 1.41 -9.59 -3.67
CA THR A 414 1.30 -11.04 -3.49
C THR A 414 -0.14 -11.40 -3.12
N ALA A 415 -0.50 -12.68 -3.19
CA ALA A 415 -1.84 -13.13 -2.79
C ALA A 415 -2.18 -12.75 -1.33
N GLY A 416 -1.18 -12.77 -0.42
CA GLY A 416 -1.36 -12.31 0.95
C GLY A 416 -1.63 -10.81 1.06
N LEU A 417 -0.85 -9.99 0.35
CA LEU A 417 -1.03 -8.53 0.32
C LEU A 417 -2.32 -8.11 -0.40
N ALA A 418 -2.81 -8.91 -1.36
CA ALA A 418 -4.08 -8.70 -2.06
C ALA A 418 -5.32 -8.88 -1.15
N ILE A 419 -5.17 -9.59 -0.04
CA ILE A 419 -6.23 -9.75 0.96
C ILE A 419 -6.21 -8.60 1.97
N LEU A 420 -5.06 -7.99 2.25
CA LEU A 420 -4.98 -6.93 3.25
C LEU A 420 -5.66 -5.63 2.72
N PRO A 421 -6.79 -5.19 3.31
CA PRO A 421 -7.52 -4.04 2.79
C PRO A 421 -6.66 -2.78 2.88
N LEU A 422 -6.93 -1.84 1.97
CA LEU A 422 -6.18 -0.59 1.78
C LEU A 422 -4.77 -0.79 1.19
N VAL A 423 -4.00 -1.77 1.67
CA VAL A 423 -2.73 -2.17 1.04
C VAL A 423 -2.94 -2.71 -0.36
N ASN A 424 -3.88 -3.64 -0.49
CA ASN A 424 -4.26 -4.24 -1.77
C ASN A 424 -4.66 -3.19 -2.82
N ILE A 425 -5.42 -2.16 -2.43
CA ILE A 425 -5.88 -1.10 -3.35
C ILE A 425 -4.71 -0.25 -3.86
N VAL A 426 -3.81 0.19 -2.97
CA VAL A 426 -2.69 1.07 -3.36
C VAL A 426 -1.67 0.31 -4.21
N LEU A 427 -1.32 -0.93 -3.84
CA LEU A 427 -0.37 -1.75 -4.59
C LEU A 427 -0.93 -2.19 -5.95
N LEU A 428 -2.18 -2.65 -6.00
CA LEU A 428 -2.84 -2.98 -7.27
C LEU A 428 -2.99 -1.76 -8.16
N GLY A 429 -3.31 -0.60 -7.57
CA GLY A 429 -3.32 0.68 -8.29
C GLY A 429 -1.96 0.96 -8.92
N ARG A 430 -0.85 0.83 -8.19
CA ARG A 430 0.50 1.00 -8.75
C ARG A 430 0.76 0.03 -9.92
N GLU A 431 0.44 -1.25 -9.77
CA GLU A 431 0.65 -2.26 -10.82
C GLU A 431 -0.24 -2.03 -12.05
N LEU A 432 -1.46 -1.50 -11.87
CA LEU A 432 -2.34 -1.12 -12.98
C LEU A 432 -1.73 0.02 -13.79
N PHE A 433 -1.15 1.02 -13.14
CA PHE A 433 -0.47 2.14 -13.81
C PHE A 433 0.82 1.69 -14.51
N GLN A 434 1.51 0.69 -13.95
CA GLN A 434 2.72 0.10 -14.51
C GLN A 434 2.45 -0.92 -15.64
N GLY A 435 1.20 -1.33 -15.86
CA GLY A 435 0.83 -2.36 -16.84
C GLY A 435 1.19 -3.79 -16.43
N THR A 436 1.58 -4.02 -15.17
CA THR A 436 2.05 -5.32 -14.65
C THR A 436 1.01 -6.06 -13.82
N ALA A 437 -0.18 -5.47 -13.62
CA ALA A 437 -1.22 -6.04 -12.77
C ALA A 437 -1.72 -7.40 -13.28
N ALA A 438 -1.49 -8.44 -12.48
CA ALA A 438 -1.97 -9.78 -12.79
C ALA A 438 -3.49 -9.90 -12.54
N ILE A 439 -4.21 -10.51 -13.48
CA ILE A 439 -5.67 -10.62 -13.44
C ILE A 439 -6.18 -11.36 -12.20
N HIS A 440 -5.47 -12.40 -11.74
CA HIS A 440 -5.87 -13.17 -10.57
C HIS A 440 -5.78 -12.34 -9.28
N LEU A 441 -4.71 -11.53 -9.13
CA LEU A 441 -4.55 -10.61 -7.99
C LEU A 441 -5.57 -9.48 -8.00
N TYR A 442 -5.93 -8.99 -9.21
CA TYR A 442 -6.99 -8.01 -9.39
C TYR A 442 -8.33 -8.55 -8.85
N VAL A 443 -8.72 -9.76 -9.25
CA VAL A 443 -9.96 -10.40 -8.79
C VAL A 443 -9.94 -10.68 -7.28
N ILE A 444 -8.83 -11.21 -6.73
CA ILE A 444 -8.68 -11.45 -5.29
C ILE A 444 -8.87 -10.14 -4.51
N THR A 445 -8.28 -9.05 -4.98
CA THR A 445 -8.37 -7.72 -4.35
C THR A 445 -9.80 -7.18 -4.32
N LEU A 446 -10.54 -7.30 -5.43
CA LEU A 446 -11.93 -6.86 -5.48
C LEU A 446 -12.83 -7.70 -4.55
N LEU A 447 -12.69 -9.03 -4.59
CA LEU A 447 -13.49 -9.93 -3.77
C LEU A 447 -13.19 -9.76 -2.28
N SER A 448 -11.91 -9.70 -1.90
CA SER A 448 -11.51 -9.50 -0.50
C SER A 448 -12.07 -8.19 0.04
N THR A 449 -11.93 -7.10 -0.71
CA THR A 449 -12.43 -5.78 -0.30
C THR A 449 -13.95 -5.73 -0.20
N LEU A 450 -14.67 -6.45 -1.07
CA LEU A 450 -16.13 -6.58 -0.97
C LEU A 450 -16.54 -7.36 0.30
N VAL A 451 -15.83 -8.43 0.65
CA VAL A 451 -16.04 -9.16 1.90
C VAL A 451 -15.82 -8.24 3.11
N TYR A 452 -14.75 -7.44 3.11
CA TYR A 452 -14.52 -6.45 4.16
C TYR A 452 -15.61 -5.37 4.21
N THR A 453 -16.16 -4.97 3.07
CA THR A 453 -17.30 -4.02 3.01
C THR A 453 -18.51 -4.61 3.74
N ILE A 454 -18.86 -5.86 3.47
CA ILE A 454 -19.98 -6.55 4.12
C ILE A 454 -19.74 -6.67 5.63
N LEU A 455 -18.51 -7.03 6.04
CA LEU A 455 -18.16 -7.12 7.46
C LEU A 455 -18.26 -5.76 8.16
N ALA A 456 -17.71 -4.70 7.55
CA ALA A 456 -17.79 -3.34 8.07
C ALA A 456 -19.24 -2.85 8.17
N LEU A 457 -20.09 -3.15 7.18
CA LEU A 457 -21.52 -2.84 7.22
C LEU A 457 -22.26 -3.58 8.34
N ARG A 458 -21.91 -4.85 8.61
CA ARG A 458 -22.49 -5.59 9.75
C ARG A 458 -22.12 -4.93 11.08
N VAL A 459 -20.87 -4.48 11.22
CA VAL A 459 -20.42 -3.73 12.41
C VAL A 459 -21.19 -2.41 12.50
N ALA A 460 -21.28 -1.65 11.42
CA ALA A 460 -22.04 -0.40 11.38
C ALA A 460 -23.51 -0.61 11.77
N ALA A 461 -24.17 -1.65 11.25
CA ALA A 461 -25.55 -1.99 11.59
C ALA A 461 -25.72 -2.37 13.07
N GLY A 462 -24.74 -3.08 13.64
CA GLY A 462 -24.72 -3.43 15.06
C GLY A 462 -24.50 -2.24 15.98
N VAL A 463 -23.89 -1.16 15.49
CA VAL A 463 -23.60 0.05 16.28
C VAL A 463 -24.70 1.11 16.12
N PHE A 464 -25.28 1.21 14.93
CA PHE A 464 -26.19 2.27 14.55
C PHE A 464 -27.45 2.29 15.43
N GLY A 465 -27.63 3.40 16.15
CA GLY A 465 -28.81 3.64 17.00
C GLY A 465 -28.79 2.95 18.37
N HIS A 466 -27.66 2.40 18.82
CA HIS A 466 -27.53 1.99 20.22
C HIS A 466 -27.26 3.19 21.12
N ASP A 467 -28.03 3.30 22.21
CA ASP A 467 -27.85 4.35 23.21
C ASP A 467 -26.45 4.25 23.81
N THR A 468 -25.64 5.29 23.58
CA THR A 468 -24.29 5.41 24.12
C THR A 468 -24.24 5.63 25.64
N VAL A 469 -25.34 5.35 26.35
CA VAL A 469 -25.47 5.39 27.81
C VAL A 469 -24.53 4.38 28.48
N LEU A 470 -24.12 3.32 27.77
CA LEU A 470 -23.12 2.33 28.23
C LEU A 470 -21.65 2.79 28.16
N PHE A 471 -21.39 3.99 27.62
CA PHE A 471 -20.13 4.71 27.80
C PHE A 471 -20.43 6.02 28.55
N GLY A 472 -20.66 5.86 29.85
CA GLY A 472 -20.99 6.93 30.77
C GLY A 472 -20.00 8.10 30.72
N ASN A 473 -20.58 9.29 30.82
CA ASN A 473 -19.98 10.60 31.03
C ASN A 473 -18.83 11.01 30.10
N SER A 474 -19.22 11.84 29.13
CA SER A 474 -18.70 13.20 28.98
C SER A 474 -17.23 13.36 29.32
N ALA A 475 -16.37 13.22 28.32
CA ALA A 475 -15.03 13.76 28.35
C ALA A 475 -14.42 13.78 26.95
N GLY A 476 -14.86 14.73 26.12
CA GLY A 476 -14.02 15.18 24.99
C GLY A 476 -12.62 15.54 25.50
N ALA A 477 -11.64 15.60 24.62
CA ALA A 477 -10.22 15.86 24.94
C ALA A 477 -9.98 16.91 26.05
N ALA A 478 -10.87 17.89 26.22
CA ALA A 478 -10.89 18.86 27.33
C ALA A 478 -10.95 18.26 28.77
N LEU A 479 -11.61 17.11 28.99
CA LEU A 479 -11.57 16.43 30.30
C LEU A 479 -10.33 15.54 30.48
N MET A 480 -9.60 15.21 29.41
CA MET A 480 -8.25 14.64 29.54
C MET A 480 -7.28 15.70 30.09
N LEU A 481 -7.48 16.98 29.73
CA LEU A 481 -6.72 18.11 30.26
C LEU A 481 -7.12 18.51 31.69
N LYS A 482 -8.28 18.09 32.21
CA LYS A 482 -8.70 18.45 33.57
C LYS A 482 -8.33 17.34 34.55
N ARG A 483 -7.36 17.61 35.42
CA ARG A 483 -6.89 16.66 36.43
C ARG A 483 -8.06 16.22 37.35
N PRO A 484 -8.38 14.92 37.46
CA PRO A 484 -9.45 14.44 38.34
C PRO A 484 -9.18 14.78 39.80
N GLN A 485 -10.22 15.12 40.57
CA GLN A 485 -10.09 15.36 42.01
C GLN A 485 -10.06 14.05 42.81
N GLU A 486 -10.82 13.04 42.39
CA GLU A 486 -10.85 11.74 43.05
C GLU A 486 -9.83 10.75 42.47
N LYS A 487 -9.36 9.83 43.31
CA LYS A 487 -8.48 8.73 42.87
C LYS A 487 -9.31 7.73 42.07
N ARG A 488 -8.86 7.43 40.84
CA ARG A 488 -9.51 6.42 39.98
C ARG A 488 -8.84 5.07 40.18
N ILE A 489 -9.64 4.00 40.21
CA ILE A 489 -9.13 2.63 40.32
C ILE A 489 -8.50 2.18 38.99
N ARG A 490 -9.03 2.66 37.86
CA ARG A 490 -8.60 2.26 36.51
C ARG A 490 -8.53 3.46 35.55
N VAL A 491 -7.67 3.32 34.54
CA VAL A 491 -7.59 4.27 33.41
C VAL A 491 -8.86 4.13 32.56
N PRO A 492 -9.53 5.24 32.18
CA PRO A 492 -10.69 5.17 31.30
C PRO A 492 -10.35 4.56 29.94
N VAL A 493 -11.26 3.73 29.40
CA VAL A 493 -11.09 3.07 28.10
C VAL A 493 -10.80 4.06 26.98
N SER A 494 -11.48 5.22 26.98
CA SER A 494 -11.28 6.28 26.00
C SER A 494 -9.84 6.84 26.00
N VAL A 495 -9.22 6.95 27.17
CA VAL A 495 -7.83 7.44 27.28
C VAL A 495 -6.84 6.39 26.79
N GLY A 496 -7.03 5.12 27.17
CA GLY A 496 -6.12 4.05 26.73
C GLY A 496 -6.18 3.82 25.22
N ILE A 497 -7.38 3.79 24.64
CA ILE A 497 -7.55 3.67 23.18
C ILE A 497 -7.06 4.94 22.50
N GLY A 498 -7.37 6.14 23.01
CA GLY A 498 -6.88 7.40 22.44
C GLY A 498 -5.36 7.47 22.40
N TRP A 499 -4.68 7.03 23.45
CA TRP A 499 -3.23 6.95 23.46
C TRP A 499 -2.70 5.92 22.46
N LEU A 500 -3.30 4.72 22.39
CA LEU A 500 -2.92 3.69 21.41
C LEU A 500 -2.98 4.20 19.96
N VAL A 501 -4.00 5.00 19.68
CA VAL A 501 -4.25 5.58 18.37
C VAL A 501 -3.24 6.68 18.01
N VAL A 502 -2.78 7.46 18.99
CA VAL A 502 -1.74 8.49 18.80
C VAL A 502 -0.33 7.88 18.78
N LEU A 503 -0.11 6.79 19.51
CA LEU A 503 1.18 6.13 19.69
C LEU A 503 1.83 5.76 18.36
N VAL A 504 1.09 5.13 17.45
CA VAL A 504 1.65 4.62 16.17
C VAL A 504 2.10 5.77 15.25
N PRO A 505 1.27 6.77 14.92
CA PRO A 505 1.74 7.92 14.13
C PRO A 505 2.89 8.66 14.79
N LEU A 506 2.83 8.86 16.11
CA LEU A 506 3.89 9.56 16.83
C LEU A 506 5.21 8.78 16.78
N PHE A 507 5.16 7.45 16.96
CA PHE A 507 6.32 6.58 16.82
C PHE A 507 6.93 6.67 15.41
N LEU A 508 6.11 6.61 14.36
CA LEU A 508 6.58 6.68 12.97
C LEU A 508 7.26 8.02 12.67
N VAL A 509 6.65 9.13 13.09
CA VAL A 509 7.21 10.47 12.91
C VAL A 509 8.54 10.60 13.65
N LEU A 510 8.59 10.24 14.93
CA LEU A 510 9.81 10.36 15.73
C LEU A 510 10.91 9.41 15.25
N SER A 511 10.56 8.22 14.78
CA SER A 511 11.52 7.29 14.16
C SER A 511 12.06 7.84 12.84
N GLY A 512 11.24 8.52 12.04
CA GLY A 512 11.67 9.21 10.82
C GLY A 512 12.57 10.42 11.10
N LEU A 513 12.33 11.13 12.20
CA LEU A 513 13.18 12.25 12.63
C LEU A 513 14.54 11.79 13.19
N ARG A 514 14.68 10.53 13.58
CA ARG A 514 15.93 9.97 14.13
C ARG A 514 17.15 10.26 13.26
N SER A 515 17.02 10.06 11.94
CA SER A 515 18.10 10.27 10.96
C SER A 515 18.48 11.74 10.75
N ARG A 516 17.65 12.68 11.24
CA ARG A 516 17.94 14.11 11.24
C ARG A 516 18.68 14.55 12.50
N ILE A 517 18.48 13.83 13.61
CA ILE A 517 19.13 14.12 14.90
C ILE A 517 20.50 13.44 14.98
N VAL A 518 20.57 12.17 14.58
CA VAL A 518 21.79 11.38 14.55
C VAL A 518 22.09 10.97 13.12
N ALA A 519 23.33 11.20 12.69
CA ALA A 519 23.77 10.85 11.34
C ALA A 519 23.48 9.37 11.01
N PRO A 520 23.03 9.06 9.77
CA PRO A 520 22.76 7.69 9.31
C PRO A 520 23.93 6.71 9.52
N GLU A 521 25.16 7.21 9.57
CA GLU A 521 26.38 6.43 9.75
C GLU A 521 26.65 6.04 11.21
N ASN A 522 26.16 6.80 12.19
CA ASN A 522 26.36 6.50 13.60
C ASN A 522 25.27 5.54 14.11
N LEU A 523 25.46 4.25 13.85
CA LEU A 523 24.50 3.20 14.21
C LEU A 523 24.28 3.08 15.72
N THR A 524 25.36 3.20 16.52
CA THR A 524 25.27 3.18 17.99
C THR A 524 24.39 4.31 18.52
N GLY A 525 24.58 5.54 18.01
CA GLY A 525 23.74 6.68 18.37
C GLY A 525 22.28 6.50 17.96
N GLN A 526 22.02 5.88 16.81
CA GLN A 526 20.66 5.57 16.38
C GLN A 526 19.98 4.53 17.29
N LEU A 527 20.70 3.49 17.72
CA LEU A 527 20.17 2.49 18.65
C LEU A 527 19.84 3.10 20.01
N ILE A 528 20.73 3.94 20.55
CA ILE A 528 20.48 4.64 21.82
C ILE A 528 19.25 5.53 21.69
N LEU A 529 19.14 6.33 20.63
CA LEU A 529 18.00 7.21 20.40
C LEU A 529 16.70 6.41 20.21
N SER A 530 16.76 5.24 19.56
CA SER A 530 15.63 4.31 19.44
C SER A 530 15.19 3.75 20.79
N GLY A 531 16.14 3.38 21.65
CA GLY A 531 15.87 2.96 23.02
C GLY A 531 15.19 4.06 23.84
N ILE A 532 15.72 5.29 23.78
CA ILE A 532 15.12 6.46 24.45
C ILE A 532 13.69 6.70 23.95
N LEU A 533 13.49 6.68 22.63
CA LEU A 533 12.17 6.87 22.03
C LEU A 533 11.17 5.81 22.52
N THR A 534 11.61 4.56 22.60
CA THR A 534 10.81 3.45 23.11
C THR A 534 10.44 3.67 24.58
N ILE A 535 11.39 4.07 25.42
CA ILE A 535 11.12 4.42 26.83
C ILE A 535 10.10 5.56 26.93
N VAL A 536 10.26 6.63 26.17
CA VAL A 536 9.37 7.79 26.21
C VAL A 536 7.94 7.41 25.84
N LEU A 537 7.77 6.70 24.74
CA LEU A 537 6.46 6.40 24.16
C LEU A 537 5.72 5.28 24.88
N PHE A 538 6.43 4.21 25.26
CA PHE A 538 5.81 3.00 25.82
C PHE A 538 5.85 2.95 27.35
N ALA A 539 6.72 3.72 28.01
CA ALA A 539 6.78 3.76 29.47
C ALA A 539 6.50 5.14 30.06
N ALA A 540 7.30 6.16 29.72
CA ALA A 540 7.24 7.45 30.39
C ALA A 540 5.89 8.15 30.21
N LEU A 541 5.38 8.26 28.98
CA LEU A 541 4.10 8.92 28.70
C LEU A 541 2.90 8.17 29.30
N PRO A 542 2.77 6.84 29.18
CA PRO A 542 1.76 6.08 29.92
C PRO A 542 1.84 6.31 31.43
N VAL A 543 3.03 6.35 32.03
CA VAL A 543 3.22 6.66 33.46
C VAL A 543 2.74 8.08 33.77
N VAL A 544 3.08 9.08 32.96
CA VAL A 544 2.59 10.46 33.10
C VAL A 544 1.05 10.50 33.00
N ILE A 545 0.45 9.80 32.05
CA ILE A 545 -1.01 9.72 31.89
C ILE A 545 -1.66 9.10 33.14
N THR A 546 -1.11 8.00 33.67
CA THR A 546 -1.67 7.34 34.86
C THR A 546 -1.55 8.20 36.12
N THR A 547 -0.41 8.88 36.30
CA THR A 547 -0.19 9.79 37.44
C THR A 547 -1.05 11.04 37.35
N TRP A 548 -1.22 11.60 36.15
CA TRP A 548 -2.15 12.70 35.87
C TRP A 548 -3.59 12.32 36.23
N LEU A 549 -4.03 11.12 35.84
CA LEU A 549 -5.36 10.60 36.13
C LEU A 549 -5.57 10.10 37.57
N ARG A 550 -4.55 10.24 38.44
CA ARG A 550 -4.56 9.76 39.83
C ARG A 550 -4.93 8.27 39.95
N VAL A 551 -4.43 7.45 39.02
CA VAL A 551 -4.54 5.98 39.06
C VAL A 551 -3.28 5.40 39.70
N SER A 552 -3.43 4.45 40.61
CA SER A 552 -2.27 3.78 41.22
C SER A 552 -1.46 3.02 40.18
N ALA A 553 -0.15 3.30 40.08
CA ALA A 553 0.76 2.64 39.13
C ALA A 553 0.75 1.11 39.25
N VAL A 554 0.64 0.59 40.49
CA VAL A 554 0.56 -0.86 40.75
C VAL A 554 -0.63 -1.52 40.05
N ASN A 555 -1.80 -0.88 40.05
CA ASN A 555 -2.99 -1.40 39.37
C ASN A 555 -3.00 -1.08 37.88
N ALA A 556 -2.47 0.08 37.46
CA ALA A 556 -2.40 0.44 36.05
C ALA A 556 -1.47 -0.48 35.27
N PHE A 557 -0.29 -0.77 35.82
CA PHE A 557 0.75 -1.54 35.13
C PHE A 557 0.87 -2.99 35.61
N ALA A 558 0.05 -3.43 36.58
CA ALA A 558 0.14 -4.76 37.17
C ALA A 558 1.53 -5.07 37.79
N LEU A 559 2.09 -4.11 38.53
CA LEU A 559 3.35 -4.25 39.28
C LEU A 559 3.14 -5.01 40.60
N ARG A 560 2.60 -6.22 40.50
CA ARG A 560 2.23 -7.04 41.66
C ARG A 560 3.32 -8.07 41.98
N ARG A 561 3.34 -8.54 43.22
CA ARG A 561 4.17 -9.69 43.63
C ARG A 561 3.77 -10.94 42.84
N PHE A 562 4.75 -11.78 42.52
CA PHE A 562 4.61 -13.03 41.77
C PHE A 562 5.36 -14.16 42.49
N HIS A 563 5.01 -15.42 42.18
CA HIS A 563 5.71 -16.59 42.69
C HIS A 563 6.98 -16.87 41.88
N LEU A 564 8.04 -17.32 42.55
CA LEU A 564 9.32 -17.64 41.90
C LEU A 564 9.18 -18.75 40.85
N THR A 565 8.23 -19.68 41.03
CA THR A 565 7.89 -20.71 40.03
C THR A 565 7.46 -20.12 38.70
N ALA A 566 6.70 -19.02 38.70
CA ALA A 566 6.31 -18.31 37.49
C ALA A 566 7.50 -17.62 36.80
N LEU A 567 8.49 -17.13 37.58
CA LEU A 567 9.71 -16.56 37.03
C LEU A 567 10.60 -17.65 36.38
N ILE A 568 10.78 -18.78 37.06
CA ILE A 568 11.55 -19.91 36.51
C ILE A 568 10.90 -20.41 35.22
N GLY A 569 9.57 -20.59 35.23
CA GLY A 569 8.84 -20.98 34.03
C GLY A 569 8.98 -19.98 32.88
N ALA A 570 8.95 -18.67 33.18
CA ALA A 570 9.20 -17.60 32.21
C ALA A 570 10.62 -17.63 31.62
N VAL A 571 11.64 -17.92 32.43
CA VAL A 571 13.03 -18.07 31.97
C VAL A 571 13.15 -19.25 30.99
N LEU A 572 12.57 -20.40 31.32
CA LEU A 572 12.57 -21.59 30.45
C LEU A 572 11.85 -21.33 29.12
N LEU A 573 10.69 -20.68 29.18
CA LEU A 573 9.94 -20.26 28.00
C LEU A 573 10.74 -19.28 27.14
N GLY A 574 11.40 -18.30 27.74
CA GLY A 574 12.26 -17.33 27.04
C GLY A 574 13.44 -18.00 26.34
N GLY A 575 14.00 -19.04 26.96
CA GLY A 575 15.11 -19.82 26.41
C GLY A 575 14.76 -20.70 25.21
N THR A 576 13.49 -21.06 25.03
CA THR A 576 13.10 -22.13 24.10
C THR A 576 12.06 -21.73 23.05
N LEU A 577 11.19 -20.75 23.31
CA LEU A 577 10.13 -20.36 22.35
C LEU A 577 10.64 -19.76 21.05
N TRP A 578 11.86 -19.22 21.03
CA TRP A 578 12.48 -18.70 19.80
C TRP A 578 12.63 -19.80 18.74
N THR A 579 12.82 -21.07 19.14
CA THR A 579 12.93 -22.22 18.22
C THR A 579 11.63 -22.48 17.45
N ILE A 580 10.50 -22.32 18.14
CA ILE A 580 9.16 -22.44 17.55
C ILE A 580 8.90 -21.24 16.63
N ALA A 581 9.23 -20.03 17.06
CA ALA A 581 9.11 -18.83 16.24
C ALA A 581 9.95 -18.94 14.95
N TYR A 582 11.17 -19.46 15.04
CA TYR A 582 12.03 -19.74 13.91
C TYR A 582 11.39 -20.76 12.96
N GLN A 583 10.87 -21.87 13.48
CA GLN A 583 10.23 -22.90 12.66
C GLN A 583 8.95 -22.40 11.98
N VAL A 584 8.14 -21.58 12.66
CA VAL A 584 6.98 -20.90 12.07
C VAL A 584 7.42 -19.99 10.92
N LEU A 585 8.52 -19.25 11.08
CA LEU A 585 9.06 -18.39 10.03
C LEU A 585 9.54 -19.22 8.82
N VAL A 586 10.26 -20.32 9.06
CA VAL A 586 10.72 -21.24 8.01
C VAL A 586 9.54 -21.84 7.24
N PHE A 587 8.49 -22.30 7.94
CA PHE A 587 7.29 -22.84 7.30
C PHE A 587 6.40 -21.78 6.62
N SER A 588 6.40 -20.54 7.11
CA SER A 588 5.58 -19.46 6.56
C SER A 588 6.08 -18.96 5.20
N LYS A 589 7.36 -19.21 4.88
CA LYS A 589 7.94 -18.91 3.57
C LYS A 589 8.01 -20.20 2.77
N GLY A 590 7.30 -20.26 1.64
CA GLY A 590 7.44 -21.38 0.72
C GLY A 590 8.90 -21.53 0.23
N PRO A 591 9.28 -22.69 -0.33
CA PRO A 591 10.66 -22.98 -0.77
C PRO A 591 11.20 -22.00 -1.85
N LEU A 592 10.33 -21.22 -2.51
CA LEU A 592 10.70 -20.30 -3.60
C LEU A 592 10.99 -18.85 -3.15
N GLN A 593 10.71 -18.46 -1.90
CA GLN A 593 10.82 -17.06 -1.42
C GLN A 593 11.98 -16.79 -0.45
N TRP A 594 12.59 -17.84 0.11
CA TRP A 594 13.80 -17.71 0.93
C TRP A 594 14.98 -17.13 0.14
N MET A 595 15.07 -17.47 -1.15
CA MET A 595 16.12 -17.03 -2.07
C MET A 595 16.10 -15.51 -2.35
N GLU A 596 14.96 -14.82 -2.19
CA GLU A 596 14.82 -13.37 -2.45
C GLU A 596 15.19 -12.49 -1.22
N LEU A 597 15.00 -13.00 0.00
CA LEU A 597 15.39 -12.30 1.23
C LEU A 597 16.89 -12.51 1.55
N LEU A 598 17.43 -13.70 1.27
CA LEU A 598 18.87 -13.97 1.42
C LEU A 598 19.72 -13.23 0.37
N ASN A 599 19.14 -12.93 -0.79
CA ASN A 599 19.75 -12.04 -1.80
C ASN A 599 19.60 -10.54 -1.51
N ASN A 600 18.90 -10.14 -0.43
CA ASN A 600 18.95 -8.75 0.02
C ASN A 600 20.28 -8.49 0.73
N THR A 601 21.31 -8.23 -0.07
CA THR A 601 22.65 -7.78 0.35
C THR A 601 22.57 -6.73 1.45
N LYS A 602 21.60 -5.81 1.35
CA LYS A 602 21.35 -4.75 2.35
C LYS A 602 20.95 -5.24 3.75
N LEU A 603 20.15 -6.31 3.87
CA LEU A 603 19.76 -6.84 5.18
C LEU A 603 20.92 -7.59 5.83
N ARG A 604 21.70 -8.31 5.02
CA ARG A 604 22.91 -9.00 5.47
C ARG A 604 23.97 -7.99 5.90
N GLU A 605 24.17 -6.94 5.10
CA GLU A 605 25.04 -5.81 5.42
C GLU A 605 24.57 -5.07 6.68
N LEU A 606 23.27 -4.78 6.84
CA LEU A 606 22.74 -4.18 8.07
C LEU A 606 22.96 -5.06 9.30
N ALA A 607 22.72 -6.36 9.21
CA ALA A 607 22.95 -7.30 10.31
C ALA A 607 24.44 -7.42 10.66
N GLU A 608 25.31 -7.40 9.66
CA GLU A 608 26.75 -7.41 9.82
C GLU A 608 27.23 -6.11 10.49
N ARG A 609 26.80 -4.95 9.99
CA ARG A 609 27.07 -3.63 10.58
C ARG A 609 26.54 -3.49 12.00
N LEU A 610 25.34 -4.00 12.28
CA LEU A 610 24.80 -4.09 13.65
C LEU A 610 25.72 -4.86 14.58
N THR A 611 26.40 -5.89 14.09
CA THR A 611 27.27 -6.73 14.92
C THR A 611 28.70 -6.20 15.01
N SER A 612 29.22 -5.57 13.95
CA SER A 612 30.59 -5.04 13.92
C SER A 612 30.71 -3.62 14.47
N GLU A 613 29.72 -2.75 14.23
CA GLU A 613 29.78 -1.32 14.57
C GLU A 613 29.13 -0.97 15.91
N THR A 614 28.41 -1.92 16.56
CA THR A 614 27.71 -1.64 17.82
C THR A 614 28.20 -2.55 18.96
N PRO A 615 28.49 -1.97 20.15
CA PRO A 615 28.85 -2.76 21.32
C PRO A 615 27.73 -3.73 21.72
N PHE A 616 28.11 -4.97 22.06
CA PHE A 616 27.19 -6.02 22.50
C PHE A 616 26.22 -5.55 23.60
N LEU A 617 26.74 -4.85 24.62
CA LEU A 617 25.92 -4.35 25.72
C LEU A 617 24.85 -3.35 25.26
N ILE A 618 25.20 -2.45 24.33
CA ILE A 618 24.24 -1.47 23.79
C ILE A 618 23.17 -2.19 22.99
N ARG A 619 23.54 -3.18 22.17
CA ARG A 619 22.59 -4.00 21.41
C ARG A 619 21.60 -4.72 22.33
N ILE A 620 22.08 -5.41 23.36
CA ILE A 620 21.21 -6.11 24.32
C ILE A 620 20.31 -5.14 25.10
N VAL A 621 20.85 -4.03 25.58
CA VAL A 621 20.06 -3.06 26.34
C VAL A 621 18.98 -2.42 25.46
N THR A 622 19.34 -1.97 24.26
CA THR A 622 18.44 -1.19 23.39
C THR A 622 17.45 -2.02 22.58
N LEU A 623 17.80 -3.26 22.21
CA LEU A 623 16.96 -4.11 21.35
C LEU A 623 16.33 -5.30 22.08
N ALA A 624 16.81 -5.69 23.27
CA ALA A 624 16.17 -6.75 24.07
C ALA A 624 15.54 -6.20 25.35
N LEU A 625 16.33 -5.57 26.23
CA LEU A 625 15.87 -5.20 27.57
C LEU A 625 14.86 -4.05 27.54
N ILE A 626 15.18 -2.94 26.88
CA ILE A 626 14.31 -1.76 26.81
C ILE A 626 12.96 -2.12 26.17
N PRO A 627 12.89 -2.75 24.98
CA PRO A 627 11.62 -3.16 24.39
C PRO A 627 10.85 -4.11 25.29
N ALA A 628 11.49 -5.14 25.86
CA ALA A 628 10.83 -6.09 26.74
C ALA A 628 10.18 -5.41 27.97
N VAL A 629 10.86 -4.45 28.59
CA VAL A 629 10.31 -3.71 29.74
C VAL A 629 9.19 -2.77 29.29
N CYS A 630 9.43 -1.95 28.28
CA CYS A 630 8.50 -0.91 27.87
C CYS A 630 7.23 -1.48 27.24
N GLU A 631 7.36 -2.51 26.39
CA GLU A 631 6.23 -3.14 25.72
C GLU A 631 5.38 -3.95 26.70
N GLU A 632 5.97 -4.68 27.66
CA GLU A 632 5.19 -5.39 28.67
C GLU A 632 4.47 -4.43 29.62
N LEU A 633 5.12 -3.34 30.00
CA LEU A 633 4.50 -2.26 30.78
C LEU A 633 3.31 -1.66 30.02
N PHE A 634 3.45 -1.42 28.73
CA PHE A 634 2.39 -0.84 27.90
C PHE A 634 1.27 -1.84 27.57
N PHE A 635 1.57 -2.92 26.85
CA PHE A 635 0.57 -3.83 26.29
C PHE A 635 -0.07 -4.71 27.37
N ARG A 636 0.70 -5.20 28.34
CA ARG A 636 0.23 -6.17 29.35
C ARG A 636 -0.13 -5.49 30.67
N GLY A 637 0.58 -4.43 31.01
CA GLY A 637 0.23 -3.53 32.10
C GLY A 637 -0.94 -2.62 31.71
N PHE A 638 -0.62 -1.50 31.06
CA PHE A 638 -1.55 -0.40 30.79
C PHE A 638 -2.76 -0.83 29.96
N LEU A 639 -2.57 -1.34 28.74
CA LEU A 639 -3.64 -1.60 27.77
C LEU A 639 -4.62 -2.67 28.25
N ILE A 640 -4.15 -3.84 28.71
CA ILE A 640 -5.05 -4.89 29.23
C ILE A 640 -5.87 -4.37 30.42
N ASN A 641 -5.24 -3.67 31.38
CA ASN A 641 -5.97 -3.14 32.54
C ASN A 641 -6.97 -2.04 32.17
N THR A 642 -6.70 -1.27 31.10
CA THR A 642 -7.67 -0.31 30.56
C THR A 642 -8.85 -1.01 29.89
N LEU A 643 -8.62 -2.07 29.13
CA LEU A 643 -9.67 -2.81 28.40
C LEU A 643 -10.48 -3.75 29.30
N GLN A 644 -9.90 -4.25 30.38
CA GLN A 644 -10.52 -5.22 31.27
C GLN A 644 -11.59 -4.54 32.17
N LYS A 645 -12.86 -4.66 31.78
CA LYS A 645 -14.02 -4.14 32.54
C LYS A 645 -14.38 -5.02 33.74
N ASN A 646 -14.47 -6.34 33.57
CA ASN A 646 -14.81 -7.32 34.61
C ASN A 646 -13.73 -8.40 34.74
N SER A 647 -13.56 -8.97 35.94
CA SER A 647 -12.56 -10.02 36.23
C SER A 647 -12.74 -11.29 35.38
N GLY A 648 -13.97 -11.65 35.01
CA GLY A 648 -14.27 -12.87 34.25
C GLY A 648 -14.07 -12.78 32.73
N MET A 649 -13.90 -11.59 32.14
CA MET A 649 -13.84 -11.41 30.69
C MET A 649 -12.42 -11.06 30.22
N TRP A 650 -11.52 -12.05 30.26
CA TRP A 650 -10.09 -11.90 29.99
C TRP A 650 -9.70 -12.15 28.53
N LEU A 651 -10.48 -12.96 27.80
CA LEU A 651 -10.15 -13.35 26.42
C LEU A 651 -10.15 -12.14 25.46
N LYS A 652 -11.14 -11.24 25.55
CA LYS A 652 -11.23 -10.07 24.67
C LYS A 652 -10.04 -9.10 24.84
N PRO A 653 -9.70 -8.62 26.05
CA PRO A 653 -8.51 -7.79 26.26
C PRO A 653 -7.20 -8.46 25.82
N MET A 654 -7.07 -9.77 26.06
CA MET A 654 -5.89 -10.55 25.65
C MET A 654 -5.73 -10.56 24.12
N LEU A 655 -6.79 -10.91 23.38
CA LEU A 655 -6.74 -10.95 21.92
C LEU A 655 -6.48 -9.56 21.32
N ILE A 656 -7.10 -8.51 21.86
CA ILE A 656 -6.88 -7.13 21.40
C ILE A 656 -5.43 -6.71 21.65
N SER A 657 -4.91 -6.89 22.88
CA SER A 657 -3.53 -6.53 23.21
C SER A 657 -2.51 -7.28 22.35
N THR A 658 -2.72 -8.58 22.16
CA THR A 658 -1.85 -9.43 21.33
C THR A 658 -1.88 -9.02 19.85
N PHE A 659 -3.07 -8.76 19.31
CA PHE A 659 -3.21 -8.32 17.93
C PHE A 659 -2.52 -6.98 17.69
N VAL A 660 -2.73 -6.00 18.58
CA VAL A 660 -2.10 -4.68 18.42
C VAL A 660 -0.59 -4.74 18.62
N PHE A 661 -0.11 -5.57 19.55
CA PHE A 661 1.31 -5.85 19.73
C PHE A 661 1.96 -6.41 18.45
N ALA A 662 1.34 -7.43 17.84
CA ALA A 662 1.82 -8.04 16.60
C ALA A 662 1.73 -7.07 15.40
N ALA A 663 0.62 -6.32 15.29
CA ALA A 663 0.44 -5.33 14.25
C ALA A 663 1.45 -4.17 14.35
N PHE A 664 1.79 -3.74 15.56
CA PHE A 664 2.81 -2.71 15.78
C PHE A 664 4.17 -3.14 15.23
N HIS A 665 4.60 -4.37 15.50
CA HIS A 665 5.87 -4.91 14.99
C HIS A 665 5.91 -5.01 13.46
N VAL A 666 4.76 -5.29 12.83
CA VAL A 666 4.66 -5.30 11.36
C VAL A 666 4.82 -3.90 10.76
N VAL A 667 4.31 -2.86 11.42
CA VAL A 667 4.31 -1.47 10.90
C VAL A 667 5.64 -0.74 11.15
N VAL A 668 6.37 -1.11 12.19
CA VAL A 668 7.52 -0.35 12.71
C VAL A 668 8.87 -0.87 12.26
N ASP A 669 9.02 -2.18 12.06
CA ASP A 669 10.21 -2.71 11.43
C ASP A 669 10.25 -2.18 10.00
N GLN A 670 11.29 -1.43 9.64
CA GLN A 670 11.47 -0.73 8.36
C GLN A 670 11.35 -1.62 7.10
N SER A 671 11.10 -2.91 7.27
CA SER A 671 10.58 -3.86 6.30
C SER A 671 9.26 -4.44 6.85
N LEU A 672 8.13 -4.13 6.22
CA LEU A 672 6.80 -4.68 6.49
C LEU A 672 6.79 -6.21 6.25
N THR A 673 7.35 -6.97 7.19
CA THR A 673 7.42 -8.43 7.13
C THR A 673 6.15 -8.99 7.75
N LEU A 674 5.05 -8.99 6.97
CA LEU A 674 3.80 -9.63 7.39
C LEU A 674 4.01 -11.09 7.84
N GLU A 675 5.04 -11.75 7.31
CA GLU A 675 5.48 -13.09 7.69
C GLU A 675 5.87 -13.22 9.18
N ARG A 676 6.29 -12.13 9.82
CA ARG A 676 6.58 -12.13 11.27
C ARG A 676 5.31 -12.07 12.11
N PHE A 677 4.17 -11.67 11.54
CA PHE A 677 2.92 -11.49 12.28
C PHE A 677 2.47 -12.76 13.03
N PRO A 678 2.46 -13.97 12.43
CA PRO A 678 2.07 -15.18 13.16
C PRO A 678 2.98 -15.46 14.35
N ALA A 679 4.29 -15.33 14.18
CA ALA A 679 5.27 -15.57 15.24
C ALA A 679 5.14 -14.55 16.38
N THR A 680 5.02 -13.25 16.07
CA THR A 680 4.86 -12.19 17.08
C THR A 680 3.49 -12.24 17.77
N PHE A 681 2.44 -12.66 17.06
CA PHE A 681 1.12 -12.91 17.63
C PHE A 681 1.15 -14.07 18.62
N LEU A 682 1.78 -15.20 18.28
CA LEU A 682 1.95 -16.34 19.19
C LEU A 682 2.75 -15.95 20.43
N LEU A 683 3.87 -15.25 20.26
CA LEU A 683 4.65 -14.71 21.38
C LEU A 683 3.78 -13.83 22.28
N GLY A 684 2.98 -12.96 21.68
CA GLY A 684 2.10 -12.08 22.42
C GLY A 684 1.00 -12.81 23.21
N LEU A 685 0.47 -13.93 22.70
CA LEU A 685 -0.47 -14.80 23.43
C LEU A 685 0.21 -15.41 24.67
N VAL A 686 1.44 -15.89 24.53
CA VAL A 686 2.20 -16.47 25.64
C VAL A 686 2.47 -15.42 26.72
N LEU A 687 2.95 -14.23 26.34
CA LEU A 687 3.20 -13.13 27.28
C LEU A 687 1.92 -12.71 28.02
N CYS A 688 0.79 -12.62 27.31
CA CYS A 688 -0.51 -12.40 27.94
C CYS A 688 -0.89 -13.53 28.91
N GLY A 689 -0.68 -14.79 28.54
CA GLY A 689 -0.93 -15.96 29.39
C GLY A 689 -0.10 -15.95 30.68
N ILE A 690 1.19 -15.60 30.58
CA ILE A 690 2.10 -15.45 31.73
C ILE A 690 1.59 -14.33 32.65
N ARG A 691 1.23 -13.17 32.10
CA ARG A 691 0.72 -12.04 32.89
C ARG A 691 -0.60 -12.38 33.58
N LEU A 692 -1.53 -13.05 32.89
CA LEU A 692 -2.82 -13.42 33.46
C LEU A 692 -2.68 -14.48 34.56
N SER A 693 -1.76 -15.43 34.40
CA SER A 693 -1.51 -16.49 35.38
C SER A 693 -0.80 -15.95 36.62
N SER A 694 0.31 -15.24 36.44
CA SER A 694 1.12 -14.70 37.54
C SER A 694 0.52 -13.46 38.20
N GLY A 695 -0.36 -12.75 37.49
CA GLY A 695 -0.90 -11.45 37.91
C GLY A 695 0.13 -10.32 37.90
N SER A 696 1.32 -10.53 37.32
CA SER A 696 2.43 -9.58 37.29
C SER A 696 3.06 -9.50 35.91
N ILE A 697 3.64 -8.35 35.57
CA ILE A 697 4.35 -8.16 34.30
C ILE A 697 5.81 -8.63 34.34
N PHE A 698 6.42 -8.76 35.53
CA PHE A 698 7.85 -9.08 35.65
C PHE A 698 8.23 -10.43 35.02
N PRO A 699 7.50 -11.54 35.24
CA PRO A 699 7.82 -12.79 34.55
C PRO A 699 7.74 -12.66 33.01
N GLY A 700 6.75 -11.92 32.50
CA GLY A 700 6.63 -11.63 31.06
C GLY A 700 7.83 -10.83 30.53
N MET A 701 8.24 -9.78 31.26
CA MET A 701 9.44 -8.98 30.92
C MET A 701 10.70 -9.83 30.84
N THR A 702 10.89 -10.74 31.81
CA THR A 702 12.05 -11.64 31.82
C THR A 702 12.03 -12.59 30.63
N MET A 703 10.88 -13.22 30.35
CA MET A 703 10.72 -14.11 29.19
C MET A 703 11.03 -13.39 27.88
N HIS A 704 10.44 -12.20 27.70
CA HIS A 704 10.62 -11.39 26.51
C HIS A 704 12.07 -10.92 26.33
N ALA A 705 12.71 -10.42 27.40
CA ALA A 705 14.10 -9.98 27.35
C ALA A 705 15.07 -11.13 27.03
N ILE A 706 14.85 -12.32 27.59
CA ILE A 706 15.66 -13.51 27.29
C ILE A 706 15.47 -13.93 25.84
N SER A 707 14.23 -13.99 25.36
CA SER A 707 13.93 -14.37 23.98
C SER A 707 14.62 -13.44 22.98
N ASN A 708 14.50 -12.12 23.15
CA ASN A 708 15.12 -11.15 22.25
C ASN A 708 16.64 -11.13 22.41
N GLY A 709 17.14 -11.24 23.64
CA GLY A 709 18.57 -11.28 23.94
C GLY A 709 19.28 -12.47 23.31
N LEU A 710 18.66 -13.66 23.34
CA LEU A 710 19.17 -14.86 22.70
C LEU A 710 19.24 -14.70 21.18
N LEU A 711 18.18 -14.20 20.55
CA LEU A 711 18.16 -13.93 19.11
C LEU A 711 19.26 -12.96 18.68
N LEU A 712 19.53 -11.93 19.48
CA LEU A 712 20.61 -10.98 19.24
C LEU A 712 22.00 -11.54 19.54
N SER A 713 22.11 -12.65 20.28
CA SER A 713 23.39 -13.25 20.68
C SER A 713 23.73 -14.50 19.86
N LEU A 714 22.94 -14.84 18.83
CA LEU A 714 23.11 -16.08 18.08
C LEU A 714 24.50 -16.21 17.46
N LYS A 715 25.07 -15.12 16.94
CA LYS A 715 26.42 -15.13 16.35
C LYS A 715 27.50 -15.38 17.41
N GLU A 716 27.37 -14.75 18.58
CA GLU A 716 28.30 -14.91 19.69
C GLU A 716 28.18 -16.29 20.37
N LEU A 717 26.98 -16.89 20.31
CA LEU A 717 26.69 -18.23 20.83
C LEU A 717 26.97 -19.35 19.82
N ASP A 718 27.36 -19.03 18.59
CA ASP A 718 27.66 -20.01 17.55
C ASP A 718 28.68 -21.08 17.98
N PRO A 719 29.80 -20.74 18.68
CA PRO A 719 30.73 -21.76 19.18
C PRO A 719 30.08 -22.73 20.18
N VAL A 720 29.13 -22.26 20.97
CA VAL A 720 28.38 -23.08 21.94
C VAL A 720 27.41 -23.99 21.21
N PHE A 721 26.71 -23.47 20.19
CA PHE A 721 25.80 -24.26 19.36
C PHE A 721 26.55 -25.36 18.59
N GLN A 722 27.71 -25.05 18.02
CA GLN A 722 28.57 -26.04 17.38
C GLN A 722 29.04 -27.14 18.35
N ALA A 723 29.40 -26.77 19.59
CA ALA A 723 29.82 -27.73 20.62
C ALA A 723 28.70 -28.72 21.04
N ILE A 724 27.43 -28.31 20.97
CA ILE A 724 26.28 -29.20 21.24
C ILE A 724 25.74 -29.88 19.98
N GLY A 725 26.47 -29.84 18.87
CA GLY A 725 26.09 -30.48 17.60
C GLY A 725 24.97 -29.76 16.85
N LEU A 726 24.74 -28.48 17.15
CA LEU A 726 23.72 -27.64 16.54
C LEU A 726 24.40 -26.67 15.57
N ASN A 727 24.45 -27.06 14.29
CA ASN A 727 25.01 -26.20 13.25
C ASN A 727 23.92 -25.26 12.73
N LEU A 728 23.97 -23.99 13.15
CA LEU A 728 23.05 -22.94 12.69
C LEU A 728 23.46 -22.35 11.33
N ASN A 729 24.37 -23.00 10.57
CA ASN A 729 24.88 -22.49 9.29
C ASN A 729 23.75 -21.97 8.40
N VAL A 730 23.67 -20.63 8.36
CA VAL A 730 22.64 -19.85 7.66
C VAL A 730 22.70 -20.07 6.14
N GLU A 731 23.79 -20.67 5.65
CA GLU A 731 24.04 -20.97 4.24
C GLU A 731 23.33 -22.24 3.74
N ASN A 732 22.92 -23.17 4.62
CA ASN A 732 22.20 -24.38 4.24
C ASN A 732 20.83 -24.43 4.92
N GLU A 733 19.80 -24.11 4.13
CA GLU A 733 18.36 -24.08 4.42
C GLU A 733 17.84 -25.38 5.08
N SER A 734 18.12 -25.60 6.36
CA SER A 734 17.63 -26.75 7.11
C SER A 734 16.89 -26.32 8.37
N SER A 735 15.72 -26.92 8.59
CA SER A 735 15.00 -26.84 9.85
C SER A 735 15.92 -27.23 11.02
N LEU A 736 15.68 -26.68 12.20
CA LEU A 736 16.41 -27.10 13.41
C LEU A 736 16.29 -28.62 13.59
N PRO A 737 17.33 -29.31 14.10
CA PRO A 737 17.29 -30.75 14.33
C PRO A 737 16.07 -31.19 15.14
N ALA A 738 15.42 -32.28 14.73
CA ALA A 738 14.19 -32.74 15.38
C ALA A 738 14.35 -32.97 16.89
N TRP A 739 15.50 -33.49 17.32
CA TRP A 739 15.80 -33.68 18.75
C TRP A 739 15.84 -32.36 19.51
N PHE A 740 16.33 -31.28 18.89
CA PHE A 740 16.41 -29.96 19.50
C PHE A 740 15.03 -29.30 19.59
N LEU A 741 14.19 -29.51 18.57
CA LEU A 741 12.79 -29.05 18.58
C LEU A 741 11.97 -29.77 19.64
N VAL A 742 12.11 -31.09 19.76
CA VAL A 742 11.40 -31.90 20.77
C VAL A 742 11.84 -31.52 22.18
N THR A 743 13.15 -31.40 22.42
CA THR A 743 13.67 -30.97 23.72
C THR A 743 13.23 -29.55 24.08
N SER A 744 13.29 -28.60 23.15
CA SER A 744 12.77 -27.24 23.33
C SER A 744 11.27 -27.22 23.64
N ALA A 745 10.48 -28.04 22.95
CA ALA A 745 9.04 -28.17 23.19
C ALA A 745 8.74 -28.72 24.59
N LEU A 746 9.46 -29.77 25.04
CA LEU A 746 9.30 -30.33 26.38
C LEU A 746 9.65 -29.32 27.47
N ILE A 747 10.75 -28.58 27.30
CA ILE A 747 11.15 -27.51 28.23
C ILE A 747 10.11 -26.38 28.22
N SER A 748 9.57 -26.00 27.06
CA SER A 748 8.48 -25.03 26.96
C SER A 748 7.21 -25.50 27.69
N CYS A 749 6.81 -26.77 27.51
CA CYS A 749 5.67 -27.34 28.23
C CYS A 749 5.89 -27.35 29.75
N PHE A 750 7.08 -27.74 30.21
CA PHE A 750 7.44 -27.71 31.62
C PHE A 750 7.45 -26.27 32.17
N GLY A 751 8.01 -25.31 31.43
CA GLY A 751 7.99 -23.90 31.77
C GLY A 751 6.57 -23.34 31.89
N ALA A 752 5.68 -23.68 30.95
CA ALA A 752 4.26 -23.33 31.01
C ALA A 752 3.56 -23.94 32.23
N ALA A 753 3.86 -25.19 32.57
CA ALA A 753 3.33 -25.83 33.78
C ALA A 753 3.79 -25.12 35.06
N LEU A 754 5.06 -24.69 35.15
CA LEU A 754 5.57 -23.91 36.28
C LEU A 754 4.90 -22.53 36.42
N VAL A 755 4.66 -21.85 35.30
CA VAL A 755 3.88 -20.60 35.28
C VAL A 755 2.46 -20.83 35.79
N TRP A 756 1.82 -21.93 35.37
CA TRP A 756 0.48 -22.29 35.82
C TRP A 756 0.43 -22.67 37.30
N LEU A 757 1.43 -23.40 37.82
CA LEU A 757 1.56 -23.71 39.25
C LEU A 757 1.80 -22.45 40.10
N GLY A 758 2.54 -21.48 39.56
CA GLY A 758 2.75 -20.17 40.17
C GLY A 758 1.57 -19.21 40.05
N ARG A 759 0.40 -19.68 39.61
CA ARG A 759 -0.78 -18.84 39.42
C ARG A 759 -1.24 -18.22 40.74
N ARG A 760 -1.63 -16.96 40.66
CA ARG A 760 -2.24 -16.28 41.79
C ARG A 760 -3.67 -16.78 41.95
N LYS A 761 -3.98 -17.40 43.10
CA LYS A 761 -5.34 -17.83 43.47
C LYS A 761 -6.25 -16.62 43.72
#